data_AF-A0A964ESP0-F1
#
_entry.id   AF-A0A964ESP0-F1
#
_cell.length_a   1.000
_cell.length_b   1.000
_cell.length_c   1.000
_cell.angle_alpha   90.00
_cell.angle_beta   90.00
_cell.angle_gamma   90.00
#
_symmetry.space_group_name_H-M   'P 1'
#
loop_
_entity.id
_entity.type
_entity.pdbx_description
1 polymer ?
#
loop_
_entity_poly.entity_id
_entity_poly.type
_entity_poly.pdbx_seq_one_letter_code
_entity_poly.pdbx_strand_id
1 'polypeptide(L)'
;MPDVLGPAALELLALSESGVLEEVGRRLRVVREGGYVGLDVFIFLVSYFYCGENVGLRAFYERAREAKKELAALGGRRSLMTPSSVSRLLSAVEAASVRKLSSWLLVEASGVLDVLRHPWVQTRDARGEGWHVFERDGRVHALRHRALPEDETRPAARRRSDDIAAPGYSGRKRGDVQVHRTVLQHGGSGAYLNLRIAPGNGERRTELAADLAVLRGVVAQLGVSPKRTLLRMDGEFGWVPSLSLVREAGIPCITRITRPGLLDQLDVRRRLVEGTWCRVPDSGSGPMRSAMDLGLVTLRPDRASVREDGTPFEPIELRAVVSRYPREGSAEHGRVIEGWQYELFAAMDLEADAWPAPDVVAMYFGRSSQENRFIQEDREVHLQRIFSYCAAGQELATLIGLFTWNRALACGFKMAPPPEEMPKQPPRRDETDPRPVPETTATVEAVPQPQPPPPDLLAQTQEALDHANAALAELTDALDWNHLLRRRVGGWRYLTGEGLLACPANRRLAPTSVGSMSRSRKMRIHYIASAGTCTDCPRRAGCLNSVRPGATKLTCFLVAPDVALPIQERLQTVHLLRRKLRSVDAMTNPPPNRDRRPPKGTPLPLRPCEDVSPGAYATDGPFLAPAVARRRFREASRQLQVRVRLHLPAVPKPNPLFLPSASQRQRRRLSWQARTERYALPDGSDLEVVIEAKAEVLRRLGLPVSGSAAA
;
A
#
# COMPACT_ATOMS: atom_id res chain seq x y z
N MET A 1 -3.74 35.00 20.14
CA MET A 1 -4.50 34.21 19.13
C MET A 1 -5.38 33.21 19.89
N PRO A 2 -6.38 32.56 19.27
CA PRO A 2 -7.09 31.46 19.91
C PRO A 2 -6.12 30.37 20.39
N ASP A 3 -6.30 29.84 21.60
CA ASP A 3 -5.37 28.89 22.24
C ASP A 3 -5.12 27.64 21.37
N VAL A 4 -6.13 27.21 20.61
CA VAL A 4 -6.03 26.07 19.69
C VAL A 4 -4.99 26.26 18.58
N LEU A 5 -4.61 27.51 18.28
CA LEU A 5 -3.56 27.85 17.31
C LEU A 5 -2.17 27.98 17.94
N GLY A 6 -2.06 27.93 19.27
CA GLY A 6 -0.77 28.03 19.99
C GLY A 6 0.27 27.00 19.50
N PRO A 7 -0.07 25.70 19.40
CA PRO A 7 0.84 24.68 18.88
C PRO A 7 1.30 24.95 17.43
N ALA A 8 0.40 25.45 16.57
CA ALA A 8 0.74 25.79 15.20
C ALA A 8 1.69 27.00 15.13
N ALA A 9 1.45 28.01 15.96
CA ALA A 9 2.28 29.21 16.02
C ALA A 9 3.70 28.89 16.51
N LEU A 10 3.82 28.10 17.59
CA LEU A 10 5.11 27.62 18.09
C LEU A 10 5.90 26.91 16.99
N GLU A 11 5.24 26.01 16.26
CA GLU A 11 5.94 25.25 15.24
C GLU A 11 6.35 26.12 14.06
N LEU A 12 5.51 27.04 13.59
CA LEU A 12 5.89 27.92 12.48
C LEU A 12 7.13 28.76 12.81
N LEU A 13 7.25 29.24 14.05
CA LEU A 13 8.46 29.92 14.54
C LEU A 13 9.66 29.00 14.48
N ALA A 14 9.57 27.80 15.08
CA ALA A 14 10.67 26.85 15.09
C ALA A 14 11.12 26.44 13.67
N LEU A 15 10.17 26.28 12.73
CA LEU A 15 10.48 25.97 11.33
C LEU A 15 11.05 27.17 10.56
N SER A 16 10.71 28.39 10.95
CA SER A 16 11.30 29.61 10.41
C SER A 16 12.75 29.75 10.88
N GLU A 17 12.99 29.66 12.18
CA GLU A 17 14.32 29.74 12.80
C GLU A 17 15.28 28.67 12.27
N SER A 18 14.77 27.45 12.01
CA SER A 18 15.59 26.36 11.45
C SER A 18 15.77 26.42 9.93
N GLY A 19 15.27 27.46 9.25
CA GLY A 19 15.34 27.60 7.78
C GLY A 19 14.48 26.61 6.99
N VAL A 20 13.64 25.80 7.63
CA VAL A 20 12.82 24.78 6.96
C VAL A 20 11.77 25.43 6.05
N LEU A 21 11.18 26.55 6.48
CA LEU A 21 10.20 27.27 5.66
C LEU A 21 10.81 27.83 4.36
N GLU A 22 12.01 28.40 4.44
CA GLU A 22 12.74 28.87 3.26
C GLU A 22 12.99 27.72 2.29
N GLU A 23 13.48 26.60 2.81
CA GLU A 23 13.81 25.43 2.02
C GLU A 23 12.57 24.77 1.39
N VAL A 24 11.42 24.74 2.08
CA VAL A 24 10.12 24.38 1.50
C VAL A 24 9.78 25.32 0.34
N GLY A 25 9.93 26.63 0.52
CA GLY A 25 9.70 27.62 -0.54
C GLY A 25 10.56 27.39 -1.78
N ARG A 26 11.81 26.93 -1.59
CA ARG A 26 12.74 26.61 -2.68
C ARG A 26 12.38 25.30 -3.40
N ARG A 27 12.03 24.25 -2.64
CA ARG A 27 11.78 22.89 -3.15
C ARG A 27 10.36 22.69 -3.71
N LEU A 28 9.33 23.25 -3.07
CA LEU A 28 7.93 23.05 -3.44
C LEU A 28 7.47 24.14 -4.42
N ARG A 29 7.97 24.05 -5.67
CA ARG A 29 7.63 25.01 -6.73
C ARG A 29 6.34 24.62 -7.44
N VAL A 30 5.22 25.21 -7.01
CA VAL A 30 3.91 25.03 -7.67
C VAL A 30 3.63 26.22 -8.59
N VAL A 31 3.67 25.99 -9.90
CA VAL A 31 3.46 27.03 -10.90
C VAL A 31 1.97 27.10 -11.25
N ARG A 32 1.28 28.15 -10.79
CA ARG A 32 -0.11 28.44 -11.17
C ARG A 32 -0.27 29.86 -11.70
N GLU A 33 -1.23 30.08 -12.60
CA GLU A 33 -1.64 31.42 -13.03
C GLU A 33 -2.23 32.22 -11.86
N GLY A 34 -1.45 33.18 -11.34
CA GLY A 34 -1.86 34.10 -10.28
C GLY A 34 -2.23 33.43 -8.95
N GLY A 35 -1.34 33.46 -7.97
CA GLY A 35 -1.68 32.89 -6.66
C GLY A 35 -0.48 32.61 -5.78
N TYR A 36 -0.81 32.24 -4.54
CA TYR A 36 0.05 31.63 -3.54
C TYR A 36 1.00 30.57 -4.10
N VAL A 37 2.16 30.41 -3.46
CA VAL A 37 3.21 29.43 -3.78
C VAL A 37 3.11 28.19 -2.87
N GLY A 38 3.96 27.19 -3.10
CA GLY A 38 3.96 25.95 -2.30
C GLY A 38 4.14 26.16 -0.79
N LEU A 39 4.97 27.14 -0.41
CA LEU A 39 5.15 27.53 1.00
C LEU A 39 3.83 27.93 1.68
N ASP A 40 2.95 28.63 0.96
CA ASP A 40 1.69 29.11 1.55
C ASP A 40 0.74 27.95 1.88
N VAL A 41 0.69 26.89 1.06
CA VAL A 41 -0.11 25.70 1.37
C VAL A 41 0.53 24.89 2.50
N PHE A 42 1.86 24.88 2.57
CA PHE A 42 2.60 24.22 3.64
C PHE A 42 2.27 24.85 4.99
N ILE A 43 2.39 26.16 5.13
CA ILE A 43 2.05 26.91 6.36
C ILE A 43 0.59 26.66 6.76
N PHE A 44 -0.34 26.71 5.79
CA PHE A 44 -1.75 26.43 6.05
C PHE A 44 -1.97 25.01 6.59
N LEU A 45 -1.37 24.00 5.96
CA LEU A 45 -1.57 22.60 6.33
C LEU A 45 -0.85 22.22 7.63
N VAL A 46 0.36 22.73 7.88
CA VAL A 46 1.04 22.59 9.18
C VAL A 46 0.15 23.16 10.28
N SER A 47 -0.39 24.37 10.07
CA SER A 47 -1.30 24.99 11.03
C SER A 47 -2.57 24.16 11.26
N TYR A 48 -3.14 23.62 10.19
CA TYR A 48 -4.30 22.76 10.23
C TYR A 48 -4.06 21.49 11.05
N PHE A 49 -2.95 20.79 10.81
CA PHE A 49 -2.65 19.53 11.49
C PHE A 49 -2.27 19.73 12.95
N TYR A 50 -1.57 20.82 13.30
CA TYR A 50 -1.23 21.12 14.70
C TYR A 50 -2.41 21.62 15.54
N CYS A 51 -3.42 22.21 14.91
CA CYS A 51 -4.69 22.52 15.57
C CYS A 51 -5.30 21.24 16.20
N GLY A 52 -5.12 20.08 15.55
CA GLY A 52 -5.51 18.77 16.08
C GLY A 52 -7.02 18.58 16.24
N GLU A 53 -7.81 19.47 15.63
CA GLU A 53 -9.27 19.41 15.67
C GLU A 53 -9.83 18.54 14.55
N ASN A 54 -10.89 17.79 14.85
CA ASN A 54 -11.56 16.91 13.90
C ASN A 54 -12.50 17.69 12.95
N VAL A 55 -12.03 18.78 12.34
CA VAL A 55 -12.82 19.67 11.46
C VAL A 55 -12.23 19.77 10.05
N GLY A 56 -13.04 20.03 9.03
CA GLY A 56 -12.55 20.19 7.66
C GLY A 56 -11.77 21.50 7.44
N LEU A 57 -11.02 21.62 6.33
CA LEU A 57 -10.17 22.79 6.03
C LEU A 57 -10.92 24.12 6.08
N ARG A 58 -12.20 24.14 5.66
CA ARG A 58 -13.05 25.34 5.72
C ARG A 58 -13.35 25.75 7.16
N ALA A 59 -13.78 24.81 7.99
CA ALA A 59 -14.11 25.10 9.39
C ALA A 59 -12.86 25.52 10.19
N PHE A 60 -11.70 24.92 9.89
CA PHE A 60 -10.42 25.40 10.42
C PHE A 60 -10.15 26.86 10.02
N TYR A 61 -10.30 27.21 8.73
CA TYR A 61 -10.08 28.58 8.28
C TYR A 61 -11.00 29.59 8.95
N GLU A 62 -12.28 29.27 9.14
CA GLU A 62 -13.20 30.16 9.85
C GLU A 62 -12.77 30.39 11.31
N ARG A 63 -12.25 29.36 11.99
CA ARG A 63 -11.71 29.50 13.36
C ARG A 63 -10.43 30.32 13.40
N ALA A 64 -9.57 30.16 12.40
CA ALA A 64 -8.32 30.92 12.28
C ALA A 64 -8.53 32.33 11.67
N ARG A 65 -9.76 32.71 11.30
CA ARG A 65 -10.03 33.90 10.48
C ARG A 65 -9.50 35.19 11.07
N GLU A 66 -9.69 35.38 12.37
CA GLU A 66 -9.27 36.58 13.10
C GLU A 66 -7.75 36.62 13.34
N ALA A 67 -7.08 35.45 13.34
CA ALA A 67 -5.63 35.32 13.56
C ALA A 67 -4.85 34.99 12.28
N LYS A 68 -5.49 35.10 11.10
CA LYS A 68 -4.93 34.55 9.84
C LYS A 68 -3.74 35.33 9.30
N LYS A 69 -3.58 36.59 9.68
CA LYS A 69 -2.45 37.41 9.25
C LYS A 69 -1.26 37.15 10.16
N GLU A 70 -1.52 37.16 11.45
CA GLU A 70 -0.60 36.85 12.54
C GLU A 70 0.02 35.48 12.32
N LEU A 71 -0.80 34.44 12.15
CA LEU A 71 -0.33 33.08 11.95
C LEU A 71 0.47 32.91 10.65
N ALA A 72 0.12 33.63 9.59
CA ALA A 72 0.87 33.61 8.34
C ALA A 72 2.19 34.39 8.44
N ALA A 73 2.23 35.47 9.21
CA ALA A 73 3.40 36.29 9.41
C ALA A 73 4.52 35.53 10.13
N LEU A 74 4.17 34.59 11.03
CA LEU A 74 5.13 33.65 11.63
C LEU A 74 5.88 32.81 10.59
N GLY A 75 5.30 32.60 9.41
CA GLY A 75 5.96 31.95 8.27
C GLY A 75 6.45 32.93 7.20
N GLY A 76 6.61 34.21 7.54
CA GLY A 76 7.04 35.26 6.61
C GLY A 76 6.03 35.58 5.51
N ARG A 77 4.73 35.33 5.72
CA ARG A 77 3.67 35.55 4.72
C ARG A 77 2.63 36.56 5.19
N ARG A 78 2.06 37.33 4.27
CA ARG A 78 1.10 38.39 4.58
C ARG A 78 -0.25 37.89 5.15
N SER A 79 -0.71 36.70 4.74
CA SER A 79 -2.01 36.14 5.15
C SER A 79 -2.11 34.67 4.77
N LEU A 80 -2.82 33.88 5.59
CA LEU A 80 -3.15 32.50 5.25
C LEU A 80 -4.00 32.41 3.99
N MET A 81 -3.85 31.29 3.29
CA MET A 81 -4.67 30.92 2.13
C MET A 81 -6.14 30.72 2.51
N THR A 82 -7.04 31.11 1.62
CA THR A 82 -8.45 30.69 1.72
C THR A 82 -8.61 29.20 1.37
N PRO A 83 -9.63 28.50 1.87
CA PRO A 83 -9.86 27.08 1.55
C PRO A 83 -9.96 26.81 0.05
N SER A 84 -10.63 27.70 -0.71
CA SER A 84 -10.72 27.61 -2.16
C SER A 84 -9.36 27.80 -2.85
N SER A 85 -8.44 28.54 -2.25
CA SER A 85 -7.08 28.67 -2.77
C SER A 85 -6.25 27.44 -2.46
N VAL A 86 -6.39 26.86 -1.26
CA VAL A 86 -5.74 25.60 -0.87
C VAL A 86 -6.16 24.48 -1.81
N SER A 87 -7.47 24.29 -2.01
CA SER A 87 -8.00 23.27 -2.93
C SER A 87 -7.44 23.42 -4.35
N ARG A 88 -7.42 24.64 -4.89
CA ARG A 88 -6.89 24.89 -6.24
C ARG A 88 -5.38 24.66 -6.34
N LEU A 89 -4.62 24.97 -5.28
CA LEU A 89 -3.19 24.71 -5.27
C LEU A 89 -2.91 23.21 -5.20
N LEU A 90 -3.58 22.46 -4.30
CA LEU A 90 -3.45 21.01 -4.23
C LEU A 90 -3.83 20.30 -5.54
N SER A 91 -4.78 20.85 -6.31
CA SER A 91 -5.11 20.33 -7.64
C SER A 91 -4.03 20.58 -8.70
N ALA A 92 -3.12 21.53 -8.49
CA ALA A 92 -2.08 21.92 -9.44
C ALA A 92 -0.68 21.36 -9.09
N VAL A 93 -0.57 20.61 -7.99
CA VAL A 93 0.70 19.99 -7.58
C VAL A 93 1.01 18.80 -8.47
N GLU A 94 2.29 18.66 -8.84
CA GLU A 94 2.79 17.53 -9.63
C GLU A 94 3.43 16.46 -8.73
N ALA A 95 3.21 15.19 -9.06
CA ALA A 95 3.70 14.07 -8.27
C ALA A 95 5.24 14.07 -8.15
N ALA A 96 5.95 14.44 -9.21
CA ALA A 96 7.42 14.50 -9.20
C ALA A 96 7.95 15.48 -8.15
N SER A 97 7.31 16.65 -8.01
CA SER A 97 7.69 17.68 -7.03
C SER A 97 7.43 17.22 -5.60
N VAL A 98 6.30 16.54 -5.34
CA VAL A 98 5.97 15.98 -4.02
C VAL A 98 6.93 14.86 -3.63
N ARG A 99 7.21 13.94 -4.56
CA ARG A 99 8.11 12.80 -4.31
C ARG A 99 9.55 13.24 -4.03
N LYS A 100 10.03 14.30 -4.69
CA LYS A 100 11.34 14.92 -4.39
C LYS A 100 11.38 15.58 -3.00
N LEU A 101 10.24 16.07 -2.53
CA LEU A 101 10.10 16.69 -1.21
C LEU A 101 9.99 15.64 -0.09
N SER A 102 9.37 14.49 -0.37
CA SER A 102 8.97 13.47 0.60
C SER A 102 10.07 13.05 1.59
N SER A 103 11.20 12.55 1.10
CA SER A 103 12.28 12.05 1.96
C SER A 103 12.92 13.16 2.79
N TRP A 104 13.25 14.28 2.16
CA TRP A 104 13.82 15.44 2.86
C TRP A 104 12.89 15.93 3.98
N LEU A 105 11.60 16.06 3.69
CA LEU A 105 10.65 16.59 4.65
C LEU A 105 10.44 15.62 5.83
N LEU A 106 10.27 14.32 5.55
CA LEU A 106 10.01 13.32 6.59
C LEU A 106 11.25 12.95 7.41
N VAL A 107 12.46 13.00 6.83
CA VAL A 107 13.69 12.54 7.48
C VAL A 107 14.49 13.71 8.04
N GLU A 108 14.89 14.65 7.19
CA GLU A 108 15.84 15.72 7.54
C GLU A 108 15.11 16.88 8.23
N ALA A 109 14.14 17.48 7.56
CA ALA A 109 13.44 18.66 8.05
C ALA A 109 12.63 18.38 9.34
N SER A 110 12.20 17.13 9.54
CA SER A 110 11.45 16.75 10.74
C SER A 110 12.34 16.57 11.97
N GLY A 111 13.66 16.45 11.81
CA GLY A 111 14.60 16.20 12.90
C GLY A 111 14.53 14.79 13.49
N VAL A 112 13.84 13.83 12.85
CA VAL A 112 13.71 12.46 13.38
C VAL A 112 15.00 11.67 13.39
N LEU A 113 16.03 12.08 12.64
CA LEU A 113 17.35 11.43 12.69
C LEU A 113 17.93 11.41 14.11
N ASP A 114 17.71 12.47 14.91
CA ASP A 114 18.14 12.50 16.31
C ASP A 114 17.47 11.40 17.14
N VAL A 115 16.19 11.12 16.87
CA VAL A 115 15.45 10.03 17.51
C VAL A 115 15.96 8.68 17.03
N LEU A 116 16.23 8.55 15.72
CA LEU A 116 16.69 7.31 15.11
C LEU A 116 18.10 6.91 15.56
N ARG A 117 18.96 7.85 15.97
CA ARG A 117 20.30 7.52 16.49
C ARG A 117 20.26 6.92 17.90
N HIS A 118 19.14 7.01 18.61
CA HIS A 118 19.05 6.54 19.98
C HIS A 118 18.91 5.00 20.04
N PRO A 119 19.67 4.28 20.87
CA PRO A 119 19.62 2.82 20.93
C PRO A 119 18.24 2.27 21.33
N TRP A 120 17.42 3.06 22.05
CA TRP A 120 16.06 2.66 22.44
C TRP A 120 15.10 2.44 21.28
N VAL A 121 15.43 2.90 20.07
CA VAL A 121 14.62 2.64 18.88
C VAL A 121 15.04 1.37 18.14
N GLN A 122 16.13 0.74 18.55
CA GLN A 122 16.65 -0.47 17.93
C GLN A 122 15.99 -1.70 18.55
N THR A 123 15.85 -2.74 17.72
CA THR A 123 15.57 -4.10 18.19
C THR A 123 16.89 -4.81 18.43
N ARG A 124 17.02 -5.59 19.50
CA ARG A 124 18.22 -6.40 19.74
C ARG A 124 17.99 -7.84 19.32
N ASP A 125 18.96 -8.39 18.58
CA ASP A 125 18.94 -9.78 18.14
C ASP A 125 19.39 -10.73 19.26
N ALA A 126 19.48 -12.03 18.95
CA ALA A 126 19.86 -13.04 19.94
C ALA A 126 21.34 -12.99 20.35
N ARG A 127 22.19 -12.26 19.61
CA ARG A 127 23.59 -11.97 19.97
C ARG A 127 23.71 -10.69 20.82
N GLY A 128 22.63 -9.95 20.98
CA GLY A 128 22.57 -8.68 21.70
C GLY A 128 22.94 -7.47 20.87
N GLU A 129 23.00 -7.62 19.55
CA GLU A 129 23.37 -6.55 18.63
C GLU A 129 22.13 -5.75 18.22
N GLY A 130 22.28 -4.44 18.08
CA GLY A 130 21.19 -3.53 17.72
C GLY A 130 20.88 -3.50 16.22
N TRP A 131 19.60 -3.50 15.88
CA TRP A 131 19.07 -3.46 14.52
C TRP A 131 18.05 -2.35 14.34
N HIS A 132 18.15 -1.63 13.23
CA HIS A 132 17.09 -0.75 12.78
C HIS A 132 16.07 -1.54 11.97
N VAL A 133 14.85 -1.68 12.50
CA VAL A 133 13.75 -2.36 11.83
C VAL A 133 12.90 -1.33 11.09
N PHE A 134 12.73 -1.51 9.81
CA PHE A 134 11.90 -0.69 8.94
C PHE A 134 10.73 -1.52 8.43
N GLU A 135 9.58 -0.89 8.33
CA GLU A 135 8.32 -1.51 7.97
C GLU A 135 7.80 -0.87 6.70
N ARG A 136 7.53 -1.70 5.70
CA ARG A 136 6.83 -1.29 4.50
C ARG A 136 5.46 -1.93 4.46
N ASP A 137 4.44 -1.09 4.36
CA ASP A 137 3.06 -1.55 4.20
C ASP A 137 2.23 -0.56 3.35
N GLY A 138 1.14 -1.07 2.81
CA GLY A 138 0.21 -0.36 1.95
C GLY A 138 -1.20 -0.37 2.53
N ARG A 139 -1.89 0.77 2.47
CA ARG A 139 -3.32 0.88 2.79
C ARG A 139 -4.13 1.16 1.54
N VAL A 140 -5.20 0.37 1.38
CA VAL A 140 -6.23 0.61 0.37
C VAL A 140 -7.35 1.45 0.96
N HIS A 141 -7.57 2.63 0.39
CA HIS A 141 -8.72 3.50 0.62
C HIS A 141 -9.75 3.26 -0.48
N ALA A 142 -10.78 2.49 -0.15
CA ALA A 142 -11.87 2.18 -1.09
C ALA A 142 -12.87 3.34 -1.15
N LEU A 143 -13.24 3.76 -2.36
CA LEU A 143 -14.23 4.80 -2.61
C LEU A 143 -15.43 4.20 -3.34
N ARG A 144 -16.63 4.64 -2.97
CA ARG A 144 -17.87 4.23 -3.62
C ARG A 144 -18.31 5.29 -4.62
N HIS A 145 -18.53 4.87 -5.86
CA HIS A 145 -19.04 5.68 -6.94
C HIS A 145 -20.57 5.60 -6.97
N ARG A 146 -21.23 6.69 -6.56
CA ARG A 146 -22.68 6.83 -6.77
C ARG A 146 -22.98 7.12 -8.25
N ALA A 147 -24.18 6.77 -8.69
CA ALA A 147 -24.70 7.17 -9.99
C ALA A 147 -24.60 8.70 -10.12
N LEU A 148 -24.14 9.16 -11.28
CA LEU A 148 -24.11 10.58 -11.59
C LEU A 148 -25.48 10.97 -12.17
N PRO A 149 -25.95 12.21 -11.94
CA PRO A 149 -27.14 12.70 -12.62
C PRO A 149 -26.87 12.81 -14.12
N GLU A 150 -27.68 12.12 -14.92
CA GLU A 150 -27.67 12.19 -16.39
C GLU A 150 -28.96 12.89 -16.81
N ASP A 151 -28.82 14.06 -17.44
CA ASP A 151 -29.90 14.92 -17.89
C ASP A 151 -29.36 15.79 -19.03
N GLU A 152 -30.07 15.88 -20.14
CA GLU A 152 -29.69 16.66 -21.33
C GLU A 152 -29.57 18.16 -21.03
N THR A 153 -30.22 18.64 -19.97
CA THR A 153 -30.16 20.06 -19.56
C THR A 153 -28.92 20.40 -18.73
N ARG A 154 -28.09 19.42 -18.38
CA ARG A 154 -26.95 19.61 -17.47
C ARG A 154 -25.62 19.38 -18.19
N PRO A 155 -24.53 20.05 -17.77
CA PRO A 155 -23.20 19.73 -18.29
C PRO A 155 -22.85 18.28 -17.98
N ALA A 156 -22.03 17.67 -18.84
CA ALA A 156 -21.57 16.30 -18.69
C ALA A 156 -21.04 16.06 -17.28
N ALA A 157 -21.64 15.09 -16.58
CA ALA A 157 -21.29 14.83 -15.20
C ALA A 157 -19.84 14.33 -15.11
N ARG A 158 -19.02 15.05 -14.33
CA ARG A 158 -17.64 14.66 -14.06
C ARG A 158 -17.49 14.11 -12.66
N ARG A 159 -16.84 12.95 -12.55
CA ARG A 159 -16.44 12.40 -11.27
C ARG A 159 -15.07 12.93 -10.88
N ARG A 160 -14.94 13.44 -9.65
CA ARG A 160 -13.66 13.98 -9.16
C ARG A 160 -12.67 12.89 -8.75
N SER A 161 -13.17 11.74 -8.31
CA SER A 161 -12.32 10.62 -7.85
C SER A 161 -11.58 9.90 -8.97
N ASP A 162 -11.95 10.09 -10.24
CA ASP A 162 -11.30 9.42 -11.37
C ASP A 162 -9.83 9.82 -11.52
N ASP A 163 -9.44 11.01 -11.03
CA ASP A 163 -8.06 11.53 -11.09
C ASP A 163 -7.16 10.97 -9.96
N ILE A 164 -7.73 10.34 -8.93
CA ILE A 164 -6.99 9.83 -7.76
C ILE A 164 -7.20 8.33 -7.51
N ALA A 165 -8.27 7.75 -8.03
CA ALA A 165 -8.67 6.38 -7.75
C ALA A 165 -8.93 5.61 -9.05
N ALA A 166 -8.63 4.31 -9.03
CA ALA A 166 -8.89 3.40 -10.13
C ALA A 166 -9.51 2.10 -9.59
N PRO A 167 -10.17 1.29 -10.45
CA PRO A 167 -10.58 -0.05 -10.07
C PRO A 167 -9.41 -0.87 -9.53
N GLY A 168 -9.65 -1.67 -8.50
CA GLY A 168 -8.62 -2.49 -7.86
C GLY A 168 -9.22 -3.55 -6.94
N TYR A 169 -8.35 -4.38 -6.36
CA TYR A 169 -8.79 -5.41 -5.42
C TYR A 169 -8.87 -4.80 -4.03
N SER A 170 -10.08 -4.48 -3.59
CA SER A 170 -10.32 -3.86 -2.27
C SER A 170 -10.39 -4.87 -1.12
N GLY A 171 -10.17 -6.16 -1.40
CA GLY A 171 -10.35 -7.24 -0.43
C GLY A 171 -11.78 -7.30 0.09
N ARG A 172 -11.95 -7.26 1.41
CA ARG A 172 -13.27 -7.25 2.08
C ARG A 172 -13.99 -5.90 2.01
N LYS A 173 -13.32 -4.82 1.58
CA LYS A 173 -13.91 -3.47 1.57
C LYS A 173 -14.85 -3.29 0.38
N ARG A 174 -16.05 -2.76 0.61
CA ARG A 174 -17.03 -2.42 -0.43
C ARG A 174 -16.67 -1.07 -1.06
N GLY A 175 -16.02 -1.06 -2.22
CA GLY A 175 -15.77 0.14 -3.03
C GLY A 175 -15.73 -0.19 -4.51
N ASP A 176 -15.98 0.81 -5.34
CA ASP A 176 -15.99 0.68 -6.81
C ASP A 176 -14.62 1.02 -7.40
N VAL A 177 -13.89 1.92 -6.73
CA VAL A 177 -12.50 2.27 -7.01
C VAL A 177 -11.73 2.39 -5.71
N GLN A 178 -10.41 2.52 -5.81
CA GLN A 178 -9.57 2.65 -4.65
C GLN A 178 -8.32 3.49 -4.90
N VAL A 179 -7.76 3.97 -3.81
CA VAL A 179 -6.48 4.67 -3.72
C VAL A 179 -5.55 3.83 -2.85
N HIS A 180 -4.36 3.56 -3.34
CA HIS A 180 -3.31 2.90 -2.59
C HIS A 180 -2.40 3.94 -1.94
N ARG A 181 -2.18 3.81 -0.64
CA ARG A 181 -1.23 4.62 0.13
C ARG A 181 -0.14 3.71 0.69
N THR A 182 1.07 3.84 0.16
CA THR A 182 2.25 3.13 0.68
C THR A 182 3.01 4.04 1.64
N VAL A 183 3.51 3.46 2.73
CA VAL A 183 4.46 4.13 3.63
C VAL A 183 5.69 3.28 3.91
N LEU A 184 6.80 3.95 4.17
CA LEU A 184 7.97 3.38 4.85
C LEU A 184 8.02 3.98 6.27
N GLN A 185 8.09 3.15 7.30
CA GLN A 185 8.14 3.55 8.69
C GLN A 185 9.31 2.89 9.40
N HIS A 186 9.94 3.57 10.36
CA HIS A 186 10.89 2.93 11.29
C HIS A 186 10.12 2.32 12.47
N GLY A 187 10.19 1.02 12.66
CA GLY A 187 9.34 0.26 13.58
C GLY A 187 9.49 0.65 15.05
N GLY A 188 10.71 0.96 15.50
CA GLY A 188 10.95 1.32 16.90
C GLY A 188 10.67 2.76 17.27
N SER A 189 10.78 3.68 16.32
CA SER A 189 10.46 5.10 16.57
C SER A 189 9.05 5.48 16.12
N GLY A 190 8.43 4.68 15.25
CA GLY A 190 7.18 5.03 14.59
C GLY A 190 7.29 6.25 13.65
N ALA A 191 8.50 6.68 13.31
CA ALA A 191 8.73 7.78 12.37
C ALA A 191 8.46 7.30 10.94
N TYR A 192 7.72 8.10 10.16
CA TYR A 192 7.52 7.85 8.74
C TYR A 192 8.70 8.41 7.94
N LEU A 193 9.15 7.72 6.91
CA LEU A 193 10.35 8.08 6.15
C LEU A 193 10.05 8.30 4.67
N ASN A 194 9.00 7.64 4.17
CA ASN A 194 8.51 7.83 2.82
C ASN A 194 6.99 7.63 2.76
N LEU A 195 6.37 8.25 1.76
CA LEU A 195 4.96 8.14 1.45
C LEU A 195 4.77 8.15 -0.07
N ARG A 196 3.87 7.30 -0.57
CA ARG A 196 3.37 7.38 -1.94
C ARG A 196 1.86 7.17 -1.97
N ILE A 197 1.19 7.91 -2.85
CA ILE A 197 -0.22 7.71 -3.17
C ILE A 197 -0.35 7.40 -4.65
N ALA A 198 -1.06 6.32 -4.95
CA ALA A 198 -1.28 5.87 -6.31
C ALA A 198 -2.73 5.38 -6.50
N PRO A 199 -3.32 5.58 -7.69
CA PRO A 199 -4.64 5.04 -7.98
C PRO A 199 -4.62 3.50 -8.02
N GLY A 200 -5.75 2.86 -7.71
CA GLY A 200 -5.90 1.41 -7.84
C GLY A 200 -5.08 0.65 -6.81
N ASN A 201 -4.31 -0.34 -7.26
CA ASN A 201 -3.41 -1.14 -6.41
C ASN A 201 -2.00 -0.52 -6.30
N GLY A 202 -1.77 0.65 -6.92
CA GLY A 202 -0.44 1.25 -7.06
C GLY A 202 0.52 0.44 -7.93
N GLU A 203 1.77 0.91 -7.99
CA GLU A 203 2.87 0.26 -8.73
C GLU A 203 3.86 -0.33 -7.73
N ARG A 204 3.50 -1.47 -7.13
CA ARG A 204 4.19 -2.04 -5.95
C ARG A 204 5.71 -2.17 -6.10
N ARG A 205 6.20 -2.57 -7.28
CA ARG A 205 7.65 -2.70 -7.55
C ARG A 205 8.34 -1.33 -7.61
N THR A 206 7.78 -0.39 -8.39
CA THR A 206 8.27 0.99 -8.50
C THR A 206 8.27 1.70 -7.15
N GLU A 207 7.24 1.45 -6.35
CA GLU A 207 7.13 1.97 -4.99
C GLU A 207 8.18 1.34 -4.05
N LEU A 208 8.34 0.01 -4.05
CA LEU A 208 9.37 -0.68 -3.27
C LEU A 208 10.78 -0.21 -3.63
N ALA A 209 11.11 -0.08 -4.91
CA ALA A 209 12.43 0.41 -5.35
C ALA A 209 12.72 1.82 -4.81
N ALA A 210 11.70 2.68 -4.76
CA ALA A 210 11.84 4.01 -4.19
C ALA A 210 11.98 4.00 -2.66
N ASP A 211 11.23 3.13 -1.97
CA ASP A 211 11.37 2.97 -0.52
C ASP A 211 12.77 2.47 -0.16
N LEU A 212 13.32 1.53 -0.93
CA LEU A 212 14.71 1.06 -0.78
C LEU A 212 15.73 2.17 -1.01
N ALA A 213 15.50 3.06 -1.98
CA ALA A 213 16.37 4.21 -2.20
C ALA A 213 16.36 5.18 -1.01
N VAL A 214 15.18 5.48 -0.45
CA VAL A 214 15.06 6.29 0.77
C VAL A 214 15.73 5.59 1.95
N LEU A 215 15.49 4.29 2.12
CA LEU A 215 16.06 3.49 3.20
C LEU A 215 17.59 3.52 3.18
N ARG A 216 18.22 3.31 2.01
CA ARG A 216 19.68 3.44 1.87
C ARG A 216 20.18 4.82 2.26
N GLY A 217 19.46 5.88 1.87
CA GLY A 217 19.78 7.25 2.24
C GLY A 217 19.74 7.45 3.77
N VAL A 218 18.69 6.96 4.43
CA VAL A 218 18.54 7.04 5.89
C VAL A 218 19.64 6.25 6.59
N VAL A 219 19.89 5.01 6.17
CA VAL A 219 20.95 4.15 6.72
C VAL A 219 22.32 4.82 6.62
N ALA A 220 22.63 5.42 5.46
CA ALA A 220 23.87 6.18 5.28
C ALA A 220 23.95 7.40 6.21
N GLN A 221 22.87 8.17 6.38
CA GLN A 221 22.83 9.33 7.30
C GLN A 221 22.93 8.95 8.79
N LEU A 222 22.51 7.74 9.14
CA LEU A 222 22.68 7.18 10.49
C LEU A 222 24.08 6.62 10.73
N GLY A 223 24.88 6.41 9.67
CA GLY A 223 26.19 5.78 9.78
C GLY A 223 26.13 4.31 10.20
N VAL A 224 25.00 3.64 9.96
CA VAL A 224 24.82 2.22 10.33
C VAL A 224 25.04 1.32 9.12
N SER A 225 25.51 0.09 9.37
CA SER A 225 25.67 -0.89 8.30
C SER A 225 24.31 -1.28 7.71
N PRO A 226 24.16 -1.40 6.38
CA PRO A 226 22.97 -2.00 5.76
C PRO A 226 22.67 -3.40 6.31
N LYS A 227 23.71 -4.15 6.72
CA LYS A 227 23.56 -5.47 7.36
C LYS A 227 23.02 -5.40 8.80
N ARG A 228 22.90 -4.21 9.40
CA ARG A 228 22.24 -3.95 10.70
C ARG A 228 20.89 -3.26 10.52
N THR A 229 20.32 -3.40 9.34
CA THR A 229 19.02 -2.89 8.96
C THR A 229 18.15 -4.06 8.54
N LEU A 230 16.91 -4.07 8.99
CA LEU A 230 15.94 -5.11 8.66
C LEU A 230 14.72 -4.47 8.00
N LEU A 231 14.42 -4.85 6.75
CA LEU A 231 13.17 -4.49 6.09
C LEU A 231 12.12 -5.58 6.30
N ARG A 232 11.04 -5.24 7.02
CA ARG A 232 9.86 -6.07 7.20
C ARG A 232 8.77 -5.68 6.21
N MET A 233 8.28 -6.64 5.45
CA MET A 233 7.25 -6.41 4.41
C MET A 233 6.11 -7.43 4.52
N ASP A 234 4.91 -7.04 4.10
CA ASP A 234 3.79 -7.98 4.00
C ASP A 234 4.08 -9.09 2.96
N GLY A 235 3.30 -10.17 3.03
CA GLY A 235 3.47 -11.34 2.18
C GLY A 235 3.30 -11.05 0.68
N GLU A 236 2.69 -9.95 0.28
CA GLU A 236 2.62 -9.57 -1.14
C GLU A 236 4.00 -9.34 -1.79
N PHE A 237 5.06 -9.19 -0.98
CA PHE A 237 6.45 -9.04 -1.42
C PHE A 237 7.26 -10.34 -1.35
N GLY A 238 6.68 -11.45 -0.89
CA GLY A 238 7.35 -12.75 -0.75
C GLY A 238 7.47 -13.56 -2.04
N TRP A 239 7.84 -12.90 -3.13
CA TRP A 239 8.05 -13.49 -4.45
C TRP A 239 9.29 -12.88 -5.12
N VAL A 240 9.85 -13.60 -6.10
CA VAL A 240 11.22 -13.38 -6.59
C VAL A 240 11.50 -11.94 -7.02
N PRO A 241 10.72 -11.27 -7.88
CA PRO A 241 10.97 -9.88 -8.26
C PRO A 241 11.08 -8.89 -7.12
N SER A 242 10.22 -8.99 -6.09
CA SER A 242 10.31 -8.10 -4.93
C SER A 242 11.54 -8.41 -4.09
N LEU A 243 11.83 -9.68 -3.86
CA LEU A 243 13.02 -10.10 -3.10
C LEU A 243 14.33 -9.76 -3.85
N SER A 244 14.35 -9.84 -5.17
CA SER A 244 15.50 -9.44 -6.00
C SER A 244 15.82 -7.96 -5.83
N LEU A 245 14.82 -7.07 -5.80
CA LEU A 245 15.04 -5.64 -5.55
C LEU A 245 15.67 -5.39 -4.18
N VAL A 246 15.23 -6.13 -3.17
CA VAL A 246 15.74 -5.99 -1.79
C VAL A 246 17.17 -6.55 -1.68
N ARG A 247 17.45 -7.68 -2.32
CA ARG A 247 18.80 -8.26 -2.41
C ARG A 247 19.77 -7.32 -3.14
N GLU A 248 19.34 -6.74 -4.26
CA GLU A 248 20.11 -5.73 -5.01
C GLU A 248 20.39 -4.47 -4.18
N ALA A 249 19.50 -4.12 -3.24
CA ALA A 249 19.72 -3.03 -2.30
C ALA A 249 20.67 -3.38 -1.15
N GLY A 250 21.03 -4.66 -0.96
CA GLY A 250 21.90 -5.14 0.12
C GLY A 250 21.27 -5.00 1.51
N ILE A 251 19.94 -5.15 1.61
CA ILE A 251 19.19 -4.95 2.85
C ILE A 251 18.57 -6.28 3.29
N PRO A 252 18.91 -6.82 4.47
CA PRO A 252 18.23 -7.97 5.06
C PRO A 252 16.72 -7.76 5.17
N CYS A 253 15.94 -8.81 4.94
CA CYS A 253 14.48 -8.68 4.97
C CYS A 253 13.72 -9.89 5.52
N ILE A 254 12.54 -9.61 6.07
CA ILE A 254 11.55 -10.61 6.46
C ILE A 254 10.24 -10.36 5.73
N THR A 255 9.73 -11.38 5.07
CA THR A 255 8.40 -11.38 4.43
C THR A 255 7.83 -12.79 4.37
N ARG A 256 6.50 -12.91 4.25
CA ARG A 256 5.83 -14.20 4.07
C ARG A 256 5.88 -14.63 2.60
N ILE A 257 6.37 -15.84 2.33
CA ILE A 257 6.51 -16.39 0.98
C ILE A 257 5.13 -16.70 0.38
N THR A 258 4.87 -16.24 -0.85
CA THR A 258 3.56 -16.40 -1.54
C THR A 258 3.36 -17.75 -2.20
N ARG A 259 4.24 -18.72 -1.93
CA ARG A 259 4.32 -20.01 -2.64
C ARG A 259 4.05 -21.18 -1.72
N PRO A 260 2.78 -21.41 -1.35
CA PRO A 260 2.41 -22.53 -0.48
C PRO A 260 2.72 -23.91 -1.10
N GLY A 261 2.90 -23.98 -2.44
CA GLY A 261 3.33 -25.20 -3.11
C GLY A 261 4.73 -25.70 -2.72
N LEU A 262 5.54 -24.89 -2.05
CA LEU A 262 6.79 -25.36 -1.44
C LEU A 262 6.54 -26.45 -0.38
N LEU A 263 5.41 -26.37 0.32
CA LEU A 263 5.02 -27.35 1.34
C LEU A 263 4.61 -28.71 0.73
N ASP A 264 4.46 -28.81 -0.59
CA ASP A 264 4.21 -30.08 -1.28
C ASP A 264 5.48 -30.82 -1.66
N GLN A 265 6.64 -30.17 -1.57
CA GLN A 265 7.89 -30.80 -1.97
C GLN A 265 8.26 -31.88 -0.97
N LEU A 266 8.64 -33.05 -1.47
CA LEU A 266 8.96 -34.22 -0.65
C LEU A 266 10.06 -33.90 0.38
N ASP A 267 11.12 -33.21 -0.03
CA ASP A 267 12.20 -32.81 0.87
C ASP A 267 11.72 -31.83 1.96
N VAL A 268 10.79 -30.92 1.64
CA VAL A 268 10.22 -30.00 2.63
C VAL A 268 9.36 -30.78 3.62
N ARG A 269 8.50 -31.69 3.13
CA ARG A 269 7.67 -32.53 4.00
C ARG A 269 8.50 -33.39 4.94
N ARG A 270 9.56 -34.03 4.43
CA ARG A 270 10.50 -34.79 5.25
C ARG A 270 11.08 -33.92 6.37
N ARG A 271 11.55 -32.70 6.05
CA ARG A 271 12.04 -31.77 7.07
C ARG A 271 10.98 -31.33 8.07
N LEU A 272 9.73 -31.13 7.66
CA LEU A 272 8.65 -30.76 8.59
C LEU A 272 8.44 -31.82 9.68
N VAL A 273 8.63 -33.10 9.33
CA VAL A 273 8.53 -34.26 10.23
C VAL A 273 9.77 -34.40 11.11
N GLU A 274 10.97 -34.29 10.54
CA GLU A 274 12.25 -34.49 11.25
C GLU A 274 12.70 -33.26 12.06
N GLY A 275 12.19 -32.07 11.74
CA GLY A 275 12.67 -30.81 12.29
C GLY A 275 12.28 -30.59 13.76
N THR A 276 13.17 -29.91 14.49
CA THR A 276 12.87 -29.44 15.85
C THR A 276 12.01 -28.19 15.78
N TRP A 277 10.83 -28.25 16.40
CA TRP A 277 9.90 -27.12 16.49
C TRP A 277 10.10 -26.37 17.80
N CYS A 278 10.30 -25.06 17.73
CA CYS A 278 10.39 -24.18 18.89
C CYS A 278 9.14 -23.30 18.98
N ARG A 279 8.63 -23.06 20.19
CA ARG A 279 7.51 -22.14 20.38
C ARG A 279 7.91 -20.72 19.97
N VAL A 280 7.01 -20.06 19.26
CA VAL A 280 7.15 -18.64 18.93
C VAL A 280 6.77 -17.83 20.16
N PRO A 281 7.56 -16.83 20.58
CA PRO A 281 7.18 -15.90 21.64
C PRO A 281 5.76 -15.37 21.43
N ASP A 282 4.92 -15.52 22.46
CA ASP A 282 3.51 -15.16 22.36
C ASP A 282 3.36 -13.62 22.36
N SER A 283 2.65 -13.09 21.37
CA SER A 283 2.24 -11.69 21.32
C SER A 283 1.01 -11.40 22.20
N GLY A 284 0.48 -12.40 22.91
CA GLY A 284 -0.78 -12.34 23.66
C GLY A 284 -2.01 -12.22 22.77
N SER A 285 -1.85 -12.43 21.46
CA SER A 285 -2.92 -12.31 20.47
C SER A 285 -2.71 -13.29 19.32
N GLY A 286 -3.76 -14.02 18.97
CA GLY A 286 -3.72 -15.06 17.95
C GLY A 286 -3.40 -16.45 18.51
N PRO A 287 -3.20 -17.45 17.63
CA PRO A 287 -2.95 -18.82 18.03
C PRO A 287 -1.51 -19.01 18.52
N MET A 288 -1.30 -19.96 19.43
CA MET A 288 0.03 -20.40 19.84
C MET A 288 0.75 -21.11 18.68
N ARG A 289 1.80 -20.46 18.19
CA ARG A 289 2.60 -20.91 17.04
C ARG A 289 3.88 -21.59 17.48
N SER A 290 4.39 -22.41 16.57
CA SER A 290 5.75 -22.92 16.61
C SER A 290 6.44 -22.65 15.30
N ALA A 291 7.76 -22.56 15.31
CA ALA A 291 8.57 -22.34 14.14
C ALA A 291 9.74 -23.31 14.09
N MET A 292 10.18 -23.61 12.88
CA MET A 292 11.43 -24.32 12.62
C MET A 292 12.11 -23.73 11.39
N ASP A 293 13.42 -23.96 11.29
CA ASP A 293 14.21 -23.56 10.13
C ASP A 293 14.13 -24.62 9.04
N LEU A 294 13.82 -24.22 7.81
CA LEU A 294 13.88 -25.11 6.65
C LEU A 294 15.24 -25.08 5.96
N GLY A 295 16.16 -24.21 6.38
CA GLY A 295 17.44 -23.96 5.74
C GLY A 295 17.32 -23.07 4.51
N LEU A 296 18.31 -23.16 3.61
CA LEU A 296 18.32 -22.42 2.37
C LEU A 296 17.42 -23.08 1.32
N VAL A 297 16.56 -22.27 0.71
CA VAL A 297 15.65 -22.65 -0.37
C VAL A 297 15.86 -21.75 -1.58
N THR A 298 15.76 -22.31 -2.78
CA THR A 298 15.81 -21.53 -4.01
C THR A 298 14.39 -21.17 -4.48
N LEU A 299 14.02 -19.89 -4.52
CA LEU A 299 12.79 -19.44 -5.19
C LEU A 299 13.08 -19.09 -6.66
N ARG A 300 12.39 -19.75 -7.59
CA ARG A 300 12.51 -19.48 -9.04
C ARG A 300 11.45 -18.51 -9.53
N PRO A 301 11.71 -17.49 -10.35
CA PRO A 301 10.65 -16.58 -10.78
C PRO A 301 9.59 -17.26 -11.65
N ASP A 302 8.39 -16.68 -11.71
CA ASP A 302 7.37 -17.11 -12.66
C ASP A 302 7.77 -16.66 -14.07
N ARG A 303 7.47 -17.44 -15.11
CA ARG A 303 7.83 -17.07 -16.51
C ARG A 303 7.29 -15.71 -16.97
N ALA A 304 6.16 -15.27 -16.42
CA ALA A 304 5.57 -13.97 -16.74
C ALA A 304 6.23 -12.82 -15.97
N SER A 305 7.08 -13.12 -14.99
CA SER A 305 7.82 -12.13 -14.22
C SER A 305 9.10 -11.76 -14.95
N VAL A 306 9.09 -10.63 -15.61
CA VAL A 306 10.26 -10.03 -16.28
C VAL A 306 10.61 -8.69 -15.67
N ARG A 307 11.88 -8.32 -15.78
CA ARG A 307 12.41 -6.99 -15.44
C ARG A 307 11.86 -5.96 -16.43
N GLU A 308 12.11 -4.68 -16.15
CA GLU A 308 11.63 -3.58 -17.00
C GLU A 308 12.24 -3.61 -18.41
N ASP A 309 13.46 -4.12 -18.53
CA ASP A 309 14.16 -4.34 -19.81
C ASP A 309 13.70 -5.61 -20.55
N GLY A 310 12.71 -6.34 -20.01
CA GLY A 310 12.19 -7.58 -20.59
C GLY A 310 13.00 -8.84 -20.25
N THR A 311 14.12 -8.72 -19.55
CA THR A 311 14.92 -9.89 -19.15
C THR A 311 14.25 -10.69 -18.02
N PRO A 312 14.43 -12.01 -17.95
CA PRO A 312 13.89 -12.81 -16.86
C PRO A 312 14.60 -12.47 -15.54
N PHE A 313 13.90 -12.67 -14.43
CA PHE A 313 14.58 -12.66 -13.13
C PHE A 313 15.42 -13.94 -12.98
N GLU A 314 16.46 -13.84 -12.17
CA GLU A 314 17.21 -15.02 -11.71
C GLU A 314 16.54 -15.64 -10.48
N PRO A 315 16.69 -16.96 -10.27
CA PRO A 315 16.36 -17.57 -9.00
C PRO A 315 17.07 -16.89 -7.82
N ILE A 316 16.43 -16.90 -6.66
CA ILE A 316 16.99 -16.38 -5.41
C ILE A 316 17.10 -17.49 -4.38
N GLU A 317 18.29 -17.73 -3.87
CA GLU A 317 18.51 -18.57 -2.70
C GLU A 317 18.31 -17.71 -1.44
N LEU A 318 17.54 -18.21 -0.48
CA LEU A 318 17.25 -17.52 0.77
C LEU A 318 16.96 -18.52 1.89
N ARG A 319 17.15 -18.11 3.13
CA ARG A 319 16.74 -18.89 4.30
C ARG A 319 15.23 -18.87 4.45
N ALA A 320 14.61 -20.04 4.53
CA ALA A 320 13.18 -20.16 4.77
C ALA A 320 12.91 -20.64 6.20
N VAL A 321 12.01 -19.96 6.88
CA VAL A 321 11.48 -20.36 8.18
C VAL A 321 10.01 -20.75 7.99
N VAL A 322 9.57 -21.80 8.65
CA VAL A 322 8.16 -22.22 8.63
C VAL A 322 7.56 -22.06 10.02
N SER A 323 6.34 -21.54 10.08
CA SER A 323 5.51 -21.56 11.29
C SER A 323 4.35 -22.52 11.14
N ARG A 324 3.92 -23.13 12.24
CA ARG A 324 2.70 -23.94 12.31
C ARG A 324 1.82 -23.56 13.51
N TYR A 325 0.52 -23.77 13.38
CA TYR A 325 -0.43 -23.78 14.49
C TYR A 325 -1.68 -24.62 14.16
N PRO A 326 -2.40 -25.15 15.16
CA PRO A 326 -3.62 -25.92 14.93
C PRO A 326 -4.70 -25.07 14.26
N ARG A 327 -5.34 -25.60 13.22
CA ARG A 327 -6.42 -24.91 12.50
C ARG A 327 -7.41 -25.90 11.89
N GLU A 328 -8.68 -25.62 12.12
CA GLU A 328 -9.80 -26.24 11.42
C GLU A 328 -10.18 -25.43 10.17
N GLY A 329 -10.66 -26.13 9.14
CA GLY A 329 -11.14 -25.51 7.90
C GLY A 329 -10.03 -25.06 6.95
N SER A 330 -10.34 -24.07 6.10
CA SER A 330 -9.42 -23.60 5.07
C SER A 330 -8.41 -22.59 5.61
N ALA A 331 -7.20 -22.63 5.04
CA ALA A 331 -6.17 -21.63 5.29
C ALA A 331 -6.62 -20.27 4.75
N GLU A 332 -6.53 -19.23 5.58
CA GLU A 332 -6.54 -17.85 5.08
C GLU A 332 -5.20 -17.52 4.38
N HIS A 333 -4.11 -18.06 4.93
CA HIS A 333 -2.75 -17.87 4.45
C HIS A 333 -1.96 -19.17 4.59
N GLY A 334 -1.02 -19.42 3.69
CA GLY A 334 -0.25 -20.66 3.70
C GLY A 334 -1.10 -21.88 3.31
N ARG A 335 -0.99 -22.98 4.05
CA ARG A 335 -1.72 -24.22 3.77
C ARG A 335 -2.09 -24.96 5.05
N VAL A 336 -3.29 -25.55 5.09
CA VAL A 336 -3.65 -26.54 6.11
C VAL A 336 -3.23 -27.92 5.64
N ILE A 337 -2.45 -28.62 6.46
CA ILE A 337 -2.04 -30.02 6.28
C ILE A 337 -2.39 -30.72 7.59
N GLU A 338 -3.29 -31.70 7.52
CA GLU A 338 -3.65 -32.56 8.67
C GLU A 338 -4.04 -31.78 9.94
N GLY A 339 -4.84 -30.72 9.78
CA GLY A 339 -5.31 -29.90 10.91
C GLY A 339 -4.32 -28.85 11.40
N TRP A 340 -3.19 -28.66 10.70
CA TRP A 340 -2.20 -27.64 11.02
C TRP A 340 -2.05 -26.64 9.89
N GLN A 341 -2.14 -25.34 10.19
CA GLN A 341 -1.80 -24.30 9.22
C GLN A 341 -0.30 -24.06 9.24
N TYR A 342 0.33 -24.26 8.09
CA TYR A 342 1.73 -23.95 7.83
C TYR A 342 1.86 -22.65 7.02
N GLU A 343 2.75 -21.76 7.46
CA GLU A 343 3.10 -20.51 6.78
C GLU A 343 4.62 -20.42 6.60
N LEU A 344 5.07 -19.98 5.43
CA LEU A 344 6.48 -19.88 5.06
C LEU A 344 6.94 -18.42 5.08
N PHE A 345 8.12 -18.17 5.63
CA PHE A 345 8.74 -16.85 5.75
C PHE A 345 10.13 -16.88 5.12
N ALA A 346 10.45 -15.83 4.36
CA ALA A 346 11.80 -15.58 3.91
C ALA A 346 12.52 -14.75 4.97
N ALA A 347 13.68 -15.23 5.42
CA ALA A 347 14.61 -14.52 6.31
C ALA A 347 15.89 -14.22 5.53
N MET A 348 15.80 -13.30 4.58
CA MET A 348 16.88 -13.04 3.62
C MET A 348 18.03 -12.30 4.30
N ASP A 349 19.24 -12.84 4.16
CA ASP A 349 20.47 -12.31 4.76
C ASP A 349 20.40 -12.18 6.29
N LEU A 350 19.66 -13.07 6.95
CA LEU A 350 19.57 -13.18 8.42
C LEU A 350 20.15 -14.51 8.91
N GLU A 351 21.23 -14.41 9.68
CA GLU A 351 21.94 -15.55 10.27
C GLU A 351 21.07 -16.24 11.33
N ALA A 352 21.15 -17.57 11.41
CA ALA A 352 20.25 -18.39 12.20
C ALA A 352 20.46 -18.27 13.71
N ASP A 353 21.68 -17.97 14.15
CA ASP A 353 21.99 -17.70 15.55
C ASP A 353 21.60 -16.30 16.00
N ALA A 354 21.74 -15.28 15.14
CA ALA A 354 21.27 -13.93 15.43
C ALA A 354 19.73 -13.85 15.41
N TRP A 355 19.11 -14.49 14.41
CA TRP A 355 17.66 -14.52 14.21
C TRP A 355 17.15 -15.96 14.13
N PRO A 356 16.98 -16.66 15.26
CA PRO A 356 16.40 -18.00 15.28
C PRO A 356 15.00 -18.04 14.66
N ALA A 357 14.59 -19.22 14.17
CA ALA A 357 13.29 -19.45 13.55
C ALA A 357 12.09 -18.85 14.34
N PRO A 358 11.94 -19.07 15.67
CA PRO A 358 10.84 -18.47 16.42
C PRO A 358 10.87 -16.95 16.41
N ASP A 359 12.06 -16.34 16.44
CA ASP A 359 12.23 -14.89 16.45
C ASP A 359 11.97 -14.26 15.07
N VAL A 360 12.30 -14.94 13.98
CA VAL A 360 11.91 -14.51 12.62
C VAL A 360 10.39 -14.43 12.51
N VAL A 361 9.67 -15.42 13.04
CA VAL A 361 8.21 -15.46 13.00
C VAL A 361 7.61 -14.39 13.91
N ALA A 362 8.10 -14.26 15.14
CA ALA A 362 7.70 -13.19 16.05
C ALA A 362 7.95 -11.80 15.45
N MET A 363 9.12 -11.61 14.82
CA MET A 363 9.48 -10.37 14.14
C MET A 363 8.55 -10.09 12.95
N TYR A 364 8.13 -11.09 12.17
CA TYR A 364 7.13 -10.88 11.12
C TYR A 364 5.79 -10.41 11.70
N PHE A 365 5.26 -11.08 12.74
CA PHE A 365 3.96 -10.73 13.32
C PHE A 365 3.96 -9.44 14.13
N GLY A 366 5.14 -8.99 14.57
CA GLY A 366 5.32 -7.64 15.08
C GLY A 366 4.86 -6.55 14.10
N ARG A 367 4.62 -6.85 12.80
CA ARG A 367 4.07 -5.92 11.79
C ARG A 367 2.70 -5.34 12.19
N SER A 368 1.98 -6.03 13.06
CA SER A 368 0.75 -5.50 13.68
C SER A 368 0.95 -4.17 14.42
N SER A 369 2.18 -3.86 14.86
CA SER A 369 2.54 -2.53 15.39
C SER A 369 2.20 -1.42 14.40
N GLN A 370 2.45 -1.63 13.11
CA GLN A 370 2.20 -0.66 12.04
C GLN A 370 0.71 -0.37 11.89
N GLU A 371 -0.12 -1.41 12.00
CA GLU A 371 -1.58 -1.25 11.97
C GLU A 371 -2.09 -0.37 13.10
N ASN A 372 -1.53 -0.56 14.31
CA ASN A 372 -1.78 0.31 15.45
C ASN A 372 -1.28 1.74 15.20
N ARG A 373 -0.12 1.92 14.54
CA ARG A 373 0.39 3.26 14.17
C ARG A 373 -0.53 3.97 13.21
N PHE A 374 -1.05 3.30 12.20
CA PHE A 374 -2.01 3.91 11.29
C PHE A 374 -3.32 4.35 11.99
N ILE A 375 -3.76 3.61 13.01
CA ILE A 375 -4.93 4.02 13.82
C ILE A 375 -4.60 5.25 14.66
N GLN A 376 -3.43 5.28 15.31
CA GLN A 376 -2.98 6.45 16.08
C GLN A 376 -2.81 7.67 15.17
N GLU A 377 -2.20 7.50 14.00
CA GLU A 377 -2.05 8.53 12.98
C GLU A 377 -3.40 9.12 12.58
N ASP A 378 -4.37 8.29 12.24
CA ASP A 378 -5.68 8.80 11.85
C ASP A 378 -6.42 9.50 13.01
N ARG A 379 -6.25 9.03 14.25
CA ARG A 379 -6.83 9.68 15.43
C ARG A 379 -6.19 11.05 15.70
N GLU A 380 -4.89 11.18 15.45
CA GLU A 380 -4.11 12.36 15.82
C GLU A 380 -4.03 13.42 14.72
N VAL A 381 -4.00 13.01 13.44
CA VAL A 381 -3.81 13.92 12.27
C VAL A 381 -4.84 13.69 11.14
N HIS A 382 -5.80 12.76 11.30
CA HIS A 382 -6.96 12.58 10.41
C HIS A 382 -6.62 12.34 8.93
N LEU A 383 -5.57 11.56 8.67
CA LEU A 383 -5.04 11.32 7.33
C LEU A 383 -5.86 10.34 6.48
N GLN A 384 -6.94 9.76 6.99
CA GLN A 384 -7.91 9.03 6.15
C GLN A 384 -8.84 9.95 5.34
N ARG A 385 -8.78 11.27 5.54
CA ARG A 385 -9.59 12.25 4.82
C ARG A 385 -9.06 12.50 3.40
N ILE A 386 -9.98 12.80 2.48
CA ILE A 386 -9.64 13.30 1.15
C ILE A 386 -9.50 14.83 1.24
N PHE A 387 -8.26 15.31 1.17
CA PHE A 387 -7.90 16.73 1.09
C PHE A 387 -7.88 17.24 -0.35
N SER A 388 -7.57 16.36 -1.30
CA SER A 388 -7.55 16.68 -2.73
C SER A 388 -8.03 15.48 -3.55
N TYR A 389 -8.71 15.78 -4.66
CA TYR A 389 -9.07 14.78 -5.67
C TYR A 389 -7.98 14.60 -6.74
N CYS A 390 -6.86 15.32 -6.64
CA CYS A 390 -5.65 15.05 -7.41
C CYS A 390 -4.71 14.19 -6.55
N ALA A 391 -4.20 13.08 -7.10
CA ALA A 391 -3.32 12.15 -6.37
C ALA A 391 -2.10 12.86 -5.76
N ALA A 392 -1.41 13.72 -6.51
CA ALA A 392 -0.26 14.47 -6.02
C ALA A 392 -0.64 15.49 -4.93
N GLY A 393 -1.80 16.14 -5.06
CA GLY A 393 -2.32 17.02 -4.00
C GLY A 393 -2.65 16.27 -2.71
N GLN A 394 -3.24 15.07 -2.83
CA GLN A 394 -3.52 14.23 -1.67
C GLN A 394 -2.23 13.72 -1.03
N GLU A 395 -1.24 13.35 -1.86
CA GLU A 395 0.09 12.94 -1.42
C GLU A 395 0.76 14.07 -0.64
N LEU A 396 0.74 15.31 -1.15
CA LEU A 396 1.31 16.47 -0.46
C LEU A 396 0.63 16.74 0.88
N ALA A 397 -0.71 16.72 0.94
CA ALA A 397 -1.42 16.97 2.19
C ALA A 397 -1.12 15.88 3.23
N THR A 398 -1.09 14.62 2.79
CA THR A 398 -0.77 13.49 3.67
C THR A 398 0.69 13.54 4.14
N LEU A 399 1.61 13.90 3.24
CA LEU A 399 3.02 14.10 3.53
C LEU A 399 3.23 15.17 4.62
N ILE A 400 2.54 16.31 4.52
CA ILE A 400 2.64 17.37 5.53
C ILE A 400 2.05 16.92 6.87
N GLY A 401 0.95 16.15 6.88
CA GLY A 401 0.44 15.58 8.12
C GLY A 401 1.42 14.60 8.78
N LEU A 402 2.05 13.73 7.99
CA LEU A 402 3.11 12.83 8.48
C LEU A 402 4.36 13.58 8.95
N PHE A 403 4.68 14.72 8.33
CA PHE A 403 5.72 15.62 8.80
C PHE A 403 5.39 16.18 10.20
N THR A 404 4.17 16.69 10.42
CA THR A 404 3.77 17.17 11.75
C THR A 404 3.77 16.07 12.82
N TRP A 405 3.46 14.82 12.41
CA TRP A 405 3.59 13.65 13.27
C TRP A 405 5.04 13.39 13.69
N ASN A 406 5.96 13.40 12.72
CA ASN A 406 7.39 13.20 12.96
C ASN A 406 8.00 14.34 13.80
N ARG A 407 7.60 15.58 13.54
CA ARG A 407 8.01 16.74 14.34
C ARG A 407 7.56 16.62 15.78
N ALA A 408 6.29 16.29 16.03
CA ALA A 408 5.80 16.05 17.38
C ALA A 408 6.57 14.93 18.10
N LEU A 409 6.99 13.89 17.37
CA LEU A 409 7.83 12.82 17.90
C LEU A 409 9.22 13.35 18.27
N ALA A 410 9.89 14.05 17.36
CA ALA A 410 11.24 14.57 17.56
C ALA A 410 11.30 15.60 18.71
N CYS A 411 10.37 16.56 18.73
CA CYS A 411 10.28 17.55 19.81
C CYS A 411 9.98 16.86 21.15
N GLY A 412 9.01 15.93 21.17
CA GLY A 412 8.65 15.20 22.38
C GLY A 412 9.76 14.30 22.92
N PHE A 413 10.60 13.76 22.04
CA PHE A 413 11.81 13.04 22.39
C PHE A 413 12.84 13.98 23.02
N LYS A 414 13.11 15.15 22.43
CA LYS A 414 14.06 16.14 22.97
C LYS A 414 13.66 16.67 24.34
N MET A 415 12.37 16.80 24.62
CA MET A 415 11.85 17.25 25.93
C MET A 415 12.16 16.28 27.08
N ALA A 416 12.28 14.99 26.78
CA ALA A 416 12.47 13.94 27.77
C ALA A 416 13.10 12.72 27.09
N PRO A 417 14.39 12.81 26.71
CA PRO A 417 15.09 11.72 26.06
C PRO A 417 15.13 10.52 27.02
N PRO A 418 15.00 9.28 26.52
CA PRO A 418 15.28 8.12 27.34
C PRO A 418 16.74 8.13 27.84
N PRO A 419 17.07 7.42 28.93
CA PRO A 419 18.45 7.30 29.38
C PRO A 419 19.29 6.56 28.32
N GLU A 420 20.59 6.85 28.26
CA GLU A 420 21.51 6.19 27.33
C GLU A 420 21.66 4.70 27.63
N GLU A 421 21.60 4.32 28.90
CA GLU A 421 21.70 2.93 29.33
C GLU A 421 20.45 2.14 28.88
N MET A 422 20.71 1.05 28.16
CA MET A 422 19.67 0.12 27.72
C MET A 422 19.38 -0.90 28.82
N PRO A 423 18.10 -1.30 29.02
CA PRO A 423 17.78 -2.41 29.91
C PRO A 423 18.55 -3.68 29.53
N LYS A 424 18.96 -4.49 30.51
CA LYS A 424 19.65 -5.76 30.25
C LYS A 424 18.74 -6.70 29.46
N GLN A 425 19.27 -7.28 28.39
CA GLN A 425 18.52 -8.24 27.57
C GLN A 425 18.38 -9.57 28.33
N PRO A 426 17.18 -10.16 28.37
CA PRO A 426 16.99 -11.43 29.06
C PRO A 426 17.71 -12.58 28.35
N PRO A 427 18.20 -13.58 29.10
CA PRO A 427 18.78 -14.78 28.50
C PRO A 427 17.71 -15.55 27.71
N ARG A 428 18.14 -16.20 26.63
CA ARG A 428 17.28 -17.05 25.81
C ARG A 428 16.78 -18.24 26.63
N ARG A 429 15.50 -18.58 26.43
CA ARG A 429 14.87 -19.79 26.95
C ARG A 429 14.18 -20.47 25.78
N ASP A 430 14.88 -21.38 25.14
CA ASP A 430 14.28 -22.14 24.05
C ASP A 430 13.28 -23.14 24.62
N GLU A 431 12.03 -23.02 24.19
CA GLU A 431 10.98 -23.95 24.52
C GLU A 431 10.65 -24.78 23.28
N THR A 432 11.14 -26.01 23.25
CA THR A 432 10.73 -26.99 22.25
C THR A 432 9.23 -27.23 22.37
N ASP A 433 8.53 -27.21 21.23
CA ASP A 433 7.11 -27.51 21.18
C ASP A 433 6.88 -29.03 21.17
N PRO A 434 6.32 -29.62 22.24
CA PRO A 434 6.16 -31.07 22.34
C PRO A 434 4.99 -31.58 21.49
N ARG A 435 4.18 -30.70 20.89
CA ARG A 435 3.04 -31.12 20.07
C ARG A 435 3.55 -31.95 18.88
N PRO A 436 2.96 -33.14 18.64
CA PRO A 436 3.45 -34.03 17.60
C PRO A 436 3.36 -33.34 16.25
N VAL A 437 4.38 -33.54 15.41
CA VAL A 437 4.20 -33.31 13.98
C VAL A 437 3.19 -34.35 13.51
N PRO A 438 2.14 -33.98 12.76
CA PRO A 438 1.32 -34.97 12.09
C PRO A 438 2.21 -35.95 11.34
N GLU A 439 2.03 -37.25 11.59
CA GLU A 439 2.62 -38.32 10.80
C GLU A 439 2.02 -38.20 9.40
N THR A 440 2.62 -37.34 8.59
CA THR A 440 2.22 -37.20 7.19
C THR A 440 2.31 -38.58 6.58
N THR A 441 1.37 -38.94 5.68
CA THR A 441 1.52 -40.05 4.72
C THR A 441 2.84 -39.89 3.95
N ALA A 442 3.95 -40.27 4.58
CA ALA A 442 5.31 -40.21 4.09
C ALA A 442 5.53 -41.26 2.99
N THR A 443 4.60 -42.20 2.87
CA THR A 443 4.31 -42.90 1.62
C THR A 443 3.61 -41.94 0.66
N VAL A 444 4.36 -40.99 0.10
CA VAL A 444 4.14 -40.68 -1.30
C VAL A 444 4.60 -41.94 -2.03
N GLU A 445 3.72 -42.95 -2.12
CA GLU A 445 3.84 -43.98 -3.15
C GLU A 445 4.22 -43.24 -4.42
N ALA A 446 5.38 -43.57 -4.98
CA ALA A 446 5.90 -42.94 -6.17
C ALA A 446 4.75 -42.88 -7.16
N VAL A 447 4.22 -41.66 -7.41
CA VAL A 447 3.04 -41.49 -8.26
C VAL A 447 3.36 -42.27 -9.53
N PRO A 448 2.66 -43.39 -9.80
CA PRO A 448 3.04 -44.24 -10.91
C PRO A 448 3.09 -43.34 -12.12
N GLN A 449 4.20 -43.41 -12.87
CA GLN A 449 4.36 -42.57 -14.05
C GLN A 449 3.05 -42.69 -14.85
N PRO A 450 2.39 -41.55 -15.15
CA PRO A 450 1.06 -41.60 -15.72
C PRO A 450 1.13 -42.43 -16.98
N GLN A 451 0.50 -43.60 -16.94
CA GLN A 451 0.40 -44.44 -18.13
C GLN A 451 -0.26 -43.58 -19.22
N PRO A 452 0.22 -43.65 -20.47
CA PRO A 452 -0.43 -42.95 -21.56
C PRO A 452 -1.91 -43.34 -21.56
N PRO A 453 -2.83 -42.36 -21.70
CA PRO A 453 -4.24 -42.67 -21.73
C PRO A 453 -4.50 -43.67 -22.87
N PRO A 454 -5.51 -44.55 -22.74
CA PRO A 454 -5.91 -45.43 -23.82
C PRO A 454 -6.07 -44.64 -25.13
N PRO A 455 -5.64 -45.16 -26.30
CA PRO A 455 -5.68 -44.44 -27.57
C PRO A 455 -7.04 -43.82 -27.89
N ASP A 456 -8.11 -44.48 -27.48
CA ASP A 456 -9.49 -44.08 -27.76
C ASP A 456 -10.04 -43.03 -26.78
N LEU A 457 -9.35 -42.73 -25.67
CA LEU A 457 -9.89 -41.86 -24.63
C LEU A 457 -10.10 -40.42 -25.14
N LEU A 458 -9.26 -39.96 -26.07
CA LEU A 458 -9.41 -38.65 -26.69
C LEU A 458 -10.70 -38.57 -27.52
N ALA A 459 -10.92 -39.58 -28.37
CA ALA A 459 -12.13 -39.71 -29.20
C ALA A 459 -13.38 -39.84 -28.33
N GLN A 460 -13.38 -40.72 -27.33
CA GLN A 460 -14.50 -40.91 -26.41
C GLN A 460 -14.84 -39.64 -25.61
N THR A 461 -13.80 -38.90 -25.17
CA THR A 461 -14.01 -37.65 -24.43
C THR A 461 -14.54 -36.55 -25.35
N GLN A 462 -14.10 -36.52 -26.61
CA GLN A 462 -14.59 -35.59 -27.63
C GLN A 462 -16.06 -35.89 -27.97
N GLU A 463 -16.41 -37.15 -28.21
CA GLU A 463 -17.79 -37.58 -28.48
C GLU A 463 -18.73 -37.25 -27.31
N ALA A 464 -18.30 -37.53 -26.07
CA ALA A 464 -19.06 -37.16 -24.88
C ALA A 464 -19.23 -35.63 -24.76
N LEU A 465 -18.20 -34.86 -25.12
CA LEU A 465 -18.27 -33.40 -25.14
C LEU A 465 -19.25 -32.90 -26.20
N ASP A 466 -19.25 -33.51 -27.39
CA ASP A 466 -20.15 -33.15 -28.48
C ASP A 466 -21.60 -33.46 -28.12
N HIS A 467 -21.87 -34.62 -27.53
CA HIS A 467 -23.18 -34.96 -26.98
C HIS A 467 -23.63 -33.96 -25.89
N ALA A 468 -22.72 -33.59 -24.98
CA ALA A 468 -23.03 -32.60 -23.94
C ALA A 468 -23.29 -31.20 -24.51
N ASN A 469 -22.59 -30.80 -25.59
CA ASN A 469 -22.84 -29.55 -26.29
C ASN A 469 -24.18 -29.58 -27.04
N ALA A 470 -24.55 -30.70 -27.67
CA ALA A 470 -25.83 -30.88 -28.34
C ALA A 470 -27.00 -30.76 -27.35
N ALA A 471 -26.94 -31.47 -26.22
CA ALA A 471 -27.94 -31.35 -25.16
C ALA A 471 -28.02 -29.92 -24.57
N LEU A 472 -26.89 -29.20 -24.52
CA LEU A 472 -26.87 -27.80 -24.12
C LEU A 472 -27.54 -26.90 -25.17
N ALA A 473 -27.31 -27.17 -26.46
CA ALA A 473 -27.93 -26.45 -27.56
C ALA A 473 -29.45 -26.60 -27.50
N GLU A 474 -29.98 -27.83 -27.36
CA GLU A 474 -31.42 -28.10 -27.21
C GLU A 474 -32.06 -27.32 -26.06
N LEU A 475 -31.42 -27.30 -24.87
CA LEU A 475 -31.91 -26.53 -23.73
C LEU A 475 -31.94 -25.03 -24.01
N THR A 476 -30.96 -24.53 -24.76
CA THR A 476 -30.92 -23.11 -25.14
C THR A 476 -31.83 -22.78 -26.32
N ASP A 477 -32.13 -23.73 -27.21
CA ASP A 477 -33.04 -23.58 -28.35
C ASP A 477 -34.49 -23.38 -27.87
N ALA A 478 -34.84 -23.99 -26.74
CA ALA A 478 -36.15 -23.84 -26.09
C ALA A 478 -36.43 -22.44 -25.51
N LEU A 479 -35.45 -21.52 -25.52
CA LEU A 479 -35.64 -20.16 -25.03
C LEU A 479 -36.39 -19.29 -26.06
N ASP A 480 -37.26 -18.39 -25.58
CA ASP A 480 -37.90 -17.37 -26.42
C ASP A 480 -36.88 -16.28 -26.82
N TRP A 481 -36.07 -16.58 -27.82
CA TRP A 481 -35.02 -15.68 -28.31
C TRP A 481 -35.58 -14.41 -28.94
N ASN A 482 -36.79 -14.45 -29.50
CA ASN A 482 -37.46 -13.25 -30.00
C ASN A 482 -37.71 -12.27 -28.85
N HIS A 483 -38.20 -12.76 -27.71
CA HIS A 483 -38.36 -11.94 -26.51
C HIS A 483 -37.03 -11.51 -25.90
N LEU A 484 -36.05 -12.41 -25.80
CA LEU A 484 -34.76 -12.13 -25.17
C LEU A 484 -33.93 -11.11 -25.97
N LEU A 485 -34.06 -11.11 -27.29
CA LEU A 485 -33.32 -10.22 -28.19
C LEU A 485 -34.05 -8.90 -28.50
N ARG A 486 -35.34 -8.75 -28.18
CA ARG A 486 -36.11 -7.52 -28.48
C ARG A 486 -35.48 -6.21 -27.99
N ARG A 487 -34.69 -6.26 -26.91
CA ARG A 487 -33.99 -5.10 -26.34
C ARG A 487 -32.55 -4.92 -26.84
N ARG A 488 -32.07 -5.82 -27.71
CA ARG A 488 -30.72 -5.79 -28.25
C ARG A 488 -30.76 -5.16 -29.65
N VAL A 489 -30.40 -3.89 -29.71
CA VAL A 489 -30.28 -3.17 -30.99
C VAL A 489 -29.10 -3.73 -31.79
N GLY A 490 -29.24 -3.80 -33.12
CA GLY A 490 -28.12 -3.97 -34.04
C GLY A 490 -27.92 -5.35 -34.67
N GLY A 491 -28.94 -6.22 -34.75
CA GLY A 491 -28.83 -7.47 -35.53
C GLY A 491 -28.16 -8.63 -34.77
N TRP A 492 -28.43 -8.74 -33.47
CA TRP A 492 -28.11 -9.97 -32.75
C TRP A 492 -29.01 -11.09 -33.23
N ARG A 493 -28.44 -12.29 -33.40
CA ARG A 493 -29.19 -13.48 -33.78
C ARG A 493 -28.75 -14.66 -32.94
N TYR A 494 -29.72 -15.49 -32.59
CA TYR A 494 -29.44 -16.79 -32.02
C TYR A 494 -29.31 -17.82 -33.15
N LEU A 495 -28.36 -18.73 -33.02
CA LEU A 495 -28.06 -19.76 -34.01
C LEU A 495 -28.65 -21.08 -33.51
N THR A 496 -29.90 -21.34 -33.90
CA THR A 496 -30.65 -22.56 -33.52
C THR A 496 -29.89 -23.82 -33.92
N GLY A 497 -29.85 -24.81 -33.04
CA GLY A 497 -29.11 -26.06 -33.23
C GLY A 497 -27.62 -25.97 -32.90
N GLU A 498 -27.02 -24.78 -32.88
CA GLU A 498 -25.64 -24.58 -32.42
C GLU A 498 -25.57 -24.21 -30.93
N GLY A 499 -26.66 -23.72 -30.33
CA GLY A 499 -26.63 -23.20 -28.96
C GLY A 499 -25.85 -21.89 -28.81
N LEU A 500 -25.56 -21.20 -29.91
CA LEU A 500 -24.67 -20.05 -29.96
C LEU A 500 -25.41 -18.74 -30.25
N LEU A 501 -24.83 -17.65 -29.78
CA LEU A 501 -25.32 -16.31 -30.08
C LEU A 501 -24.34 -15.59 -31.01
N ALA A 502 -24.83 -15.05 -32.11
CA ALA A 502 -24.04 -14.20 -33.00
C ALA A 502 -24.31 -12.72 -32.73
N CYS A 503 -23.23 -11.96 -32.53
CA CYS A 503 -23.30 -10.52 -32.36
C CYS A 503 -23.47 -9.80 -33.70
N PRO A 504 -23.68 -8.46 -33.70
CA PRO A 504 -23.82 -7.64 -34.91
C PRO A 504 -22.64 -7.70 -35.90
N ALA A 505 -21.45 -8.10 -35.43
CA ALA A 505 -20.27 -8.33 -36.25
C ALA A 505 -20.08 -9.82 -36.61
N ASN A 506 -21.15 -10.61 -36.49
CA ASN A 506 -21.20 -12.04 -36.73
C ASN A 506 -20.20 -12.89 -35.92
N ARG A 507 -19.74 -12.39 -34.77
CA ARG A 507 -18.88 -13.16 -33.85
C ARG A 507 -19.77 -14.06 -32.99
N ARG A 508 -19.39 -15.34 -32.87
CA ARG A 508 -20.10 -16.37 -32.10
C ARG A 508 -19.73 -16.29 -30.62
N LEU A 509 -20.74 -16.36 -29.75
CA LEU A 509 -20.61 -16.38 -28.31
C LEU A 509 -21.26 -17.66 -27.80
N ALA A 510 -20.55 -18.40 -26.96
CA ALA A 510 -21.05 -19.61 -26.31
C ALA A 510 -21.54 -19.29 -24.90
N PRO A 511 -22.54 -20.03 -24.38
CA PRO A 511 -22.91 -19.95 -22.98
C PRO A 511 -21.73 -20.43 -22.12
N THR A 512 -21.42 -19.71 -21.05
CA THR A 512 -20.26 -20.01 -20.19
C THR A 512 -20.58 -20.10 -18.71
N SER A 513 -21.66 -19.49 -18.23
CA SER A 513 -22.04 -19.60 -16.83
C SER A 513 -23.48 -19.18 -16.62
N VAL A 514 -24.08 -19.72 -15.56
CA VAL A 514 -25.38 -19.30 -15.03
C VAL A 514 -25.17 -18.85 -13.59
N GLY A 515 -25.72 -17.69 -13.23
CA GLY A 515 -25.58 -17.13 -11.88
C GLY A 515 -26.88 -16.55 -11.33
N SER A 516 -27.06 -16.62 -10.01
CA SER A 516 -28.16 -15.99 -9.30
C SER A 516 -27.93 -14.48 -9.15
N MET A 517 -29.00 -13.68 -9.27
CA MET A 517 -28.97 -12.26 -8.88
C MET A 517 -29.54 -12.08 -7.47
N SER A 518 -28.80 -11.44 -6.58
CA SER A 518 -29.16 -11.27 -5.16
C SER A 518 -30.48 -10.54 -4.87
N ARG A 519 -31.16 -9.99 -5.88
CA ARG A 519 -32.41 -9.23 -5.76
C ARG A 519 -33.49 -9.63 -6.75
N SER A 520 -33.27 -10.65 -7.59
CA SER A 520 -34.25 -11.06 -8.60
C SER A 520 -34.54 -12.54 -8.48
N ARG A 521 -35.81 -12.92 -8.66
CA ARG A 521 -36.22 -14.32 -8.85
C ARG A 521 -35.76 -14.90 -10.20
N LYS A 522 -35.02 -14.14 -11.02
CA LYS A 522 -34.48 -14.58 -12.30
C LYS A 522 -33.00 -14.92 -12.18
N MET A 523 -32.57 -15.87 -12.99
CA MET A 523 -31.16 -16.24 -13.14
C MET A 523 -30.58 -15.65 -14.41
N ARG A 524 -29.26 -15.45 -14.44
CA ARG A 524 -28.54 -14.82 -15.54
C ARG A 524 -27.68 -15.84 -16.27
N ILE A 525 -27.92 -16.03 -17.57
CA ILE A 525 -27.04 -16.82 -18.45
C ILE A 525 -26.04 -15.88 -19.12
N HIS A 526 -24.75 -16.19 -19.02
CA HIS A 526 -23.67 -15.44 -19.64
C HIS A 526 -23.22 -16.10 -20.94
N TYR A 527 -23.10 -15.29 -21.99
CA TYR A 527 -22.56 -15.67 -23.29
C TYR A 527 -21.25 -14.91 -23.55
N ILE A 528 -20.17 -15.61 -23.86
CA ILE A 528 -18.84 -15.03 -24.05
C ILE A 528 -18.24 -15.48 -25.39
N ALA A 529 -17.64 -14.54 -26.11
CA ALA A 529 -16.85 -14.85 -27.30
C ALA A 529 -15.51 -15.49 -26.89
N SER A 530 -15.04 -16.47 -27.66
CA SER A 530 -13.72 -17.09 -27.43
C SER A 530 -12.60 -16.05 -27.43
N ALA A 531 -11.50 -16.35 -26.72
CA ALA A 531 -10.32 -15.49 -26.68
C ALA A 531 -9.80 -15.23 -28.11
N GLY A 532 -9.45 -13.99 -28.42
CA GLY A 532 -8.99 -13.58 -29.76
C GLY A 532 -10.09 -13.26 -30.77
N THR A 533 -11.32 -13.78 -30.59
CA THR A 533 -12.41 -13.59 -31.56
C THR A 533 -12.78 -12.12 -31.80
N CYS A 534 -12.56 -11.25 -30.81
CA CYS A 534 -12.85 -9.82 -30.91
C CYS A 534 -11.64 -8.95 -31.27
N THR A 535 -10.44 -9.50 -31.40
CA THR A 535 -9.20 -8.72 -31.55
C THR A 535 -9.23 -7.89 -32.84
N ASP A 536 -9.56 -8.52 -33.96
CA ASP A 536 -9.64 -7.87 -35.28
C ASP A 536 -11.08 -7.48 -35.65
N CYS A 537 -11.92 -7.20 -34.65
CA CYS A 537 -13.30 -6.81 -34.91
C CYS A 537 -13.38 -5.31 -35.24
N PRO A 538 -13.91 -4.90 -36.41
CA PRO A 538 -14.01 -3.48 -36.77
C PRO A 538 -14.95 -2.70 -35.85
N ARG A 539 -15.85 -3.39 -35.14
CA ARG A 539 -16.76 -2.78 -34.15
C ARG A 539 -16.20 -2.76 -32.73
N ARG A 540 -14.94 -3.20 -32.50
CA ARG A 540 -14.36 -3.37 -31.15
C ARG A 540 -14.43 -2.11 -30.30
N ALA A 541 -14.00 -0.97 -30.87
CA ALA A 541 -13.93 0.31 -30.17
C ALA A 541 -15.29 0.79 -29.61
N GLY A 542 -16.39 0.50 -30.32
CA GLY A 542 -17.75 0.82 -29.87
C GLY A 542 -18.47 -0.33 -29.13
N CYS A 543 -17.86 -1.52 -29.05
CA CYS A 543 -18.50 -2.73 -28.54
C CYS A 543 -17.99 -3.15 -27.16
N LEU A 544 -16.74 -2.82 -26.81
CA LEU A 544 -16.08 -3.15 -25.55
C LEU A 544 -15.61 -1.87 -24.84
N ASN A 545 -15.85 -1.78 -23.54
CA ASN A 545 -15.33 -0.68 -22.71
C ASN A 545 -13.84 -0.86 -22.32
N SER A 546 -13.17 -1.90 -22.84
CA SER A 546 -11.79 -2.23 -22.49
C SER A 546 -10.87 -2.10 -23.70
N VAL A 547 -9.76 -1.38 -23.52
CA VAL A 547 -8.70 -1.22 -24.54
C VAL A 547 -7.73 -2.40 -24.61
N ARG A 548 -7.82 -3.37 -23.69
CA ARG A 548 -6.89 -4.51 -23.66
C ARG A 548 -7.08 -5.40 -24.89
N PRO A 549 -6.03 -5.81 -25.63
CA PRO A 549 -6.17 -6.65 -26.82
C PRO A 549 -6.93 -7.97 -26.60
N GLY A 550 -6.81 -8.56 -25.41
CA GLY A 550 -7.48 -9.81 -25.04
C GLY A 550 -8.94 -9.68 -24.56
N ALA A 551 -9.51 -8.48 -24.48
CA ALA A 551 -10.90 -8.33 -24.06
C ALA A 551 -11.86 -8.98 -25.07
N THR A 552 -12.81 -9.77 -24.57
CA THR A 552 -13.82 -10.48 -25.36
C THR A 552 -15.22 -9.93 -25.10
N LYS A 553 -16.13 -10.11 -26.06
CA LYS A 553 -17.53 -9.72 -25.89
C LYS A 553 -18.22 -10.64 -24.89
N LEU A 554 -18.83 -10.02 -23.88
CA LEU A 554 -19.73 -10.65 -22.92
C LEU A 554 -21.13 -10.05 -23.09
N THR A 555 -22.15 -10.90 -23.11
CA THR A 555 -23.55 -10.51 -22.96
C THR A 555 -24.25 -11.45 -22.00
N CYS A 556 -25.42 -11.05 -21.50
CA CYS A 556 -26.21 -11.91 -20.64
C CYS A 556 -27.72 -11.70 -20.83
N PHE A 557 -28.47 -12.72 -20.45
CA PHE A 557 -29.93 -12.76 -20.52
C PHE A 557 -30.51 -13.25 -19.19
N LEU A 558 -31.67 -12.71 -18.83
CA LEU A 558 -32.38 -13.08 -17.61
C LEU A 558 -33.50 -14.04 -17.96
N VAL A 559 -33.47 -15.22 -17.36
CA VAL A 559 -34.45 -16.30 -17.56
C VAL A 559 -35.00 -16.75 -16.21
N ALA A 560 -36.11 -17.49 -16.25
CA ALA A 560 -36.70 -18.07 -15.05
C ALA A 560 -35.81 -19.22 -14.51
N PRO A 561 -35.80 -19.49 -13.19
CA PRO A 561 -34.90 -20.48 -12.59
C PRO A 561 -35.10 -21.90 -13.09
N ASP A 562 -36.35 -22.31 -13.31
CA ASP A 562 -36.75 -23.60 -13.89
C ASP A 562 -36.10 -23.86 -15.25
N VAL A 563 -35.87 -22.81 -16.04
CA VAL A 563 -35.17 -22.88 -17.33
C VAL A 563 -33.65 -22.81 -17.16
N ALA A 564 -33.17 -22.02 -16.20
CA ALA A 564 -31.75 -21.74 -16.03
C ALA A 564 -30.96 -22.87 -15.35
N LEU A 565 -31.59 -23.58 -14.41
CA LEU A 565 -30.94 -24.64 -13.64
C LEU A 565 -30.51 -25.84 -14.51
N PRO A 566 -31.34 -26.37 -15.44
CA PRO A 566 -30.90 -27.41 -16.36
C PRO A 566 -29.71 -26.98 -17.24
N ILE A 567 -29.71 -25.72 -17.71
CA ILE A 567 -28.60 -25.15 -18.49
C ILE A 567 -27.33 -25.09 -17.63
N GLN A 568 -27.45 -24.74 -16.35
CA GLN A 568 -26.32 -24.67 -15.42
C GLN A 568 -25.67 -26.05 -15.21
N GLU A 569 -26.48 -27.08 -14.95
CA GLU A 569 -26.01 -28.46 -14.75
C GLU A 569 -25.31 -29.00 -16.00
N ARG A 570 -25.89 -28.74 -17.18
CA ARG A 570 -25.29 -29.16 -18.45
C ARG A 570 -23.99 -28.41 -18.73
N LEU A 571 -23.91 -27.12 -18.45
CA LEU A 571 -22.67 -26.34 -18.57
C LEU A 571 -21.56 -26.85 -17.65
N GLN A 572 -21.89 -27.29 -16.42
CA GLN A 572 -20.91 -27.92 -15.53
C GLN A 572 -20.32 -29.19 -16.16
N THR A 573 -21.18 -30.02 -16.77
CA THR A 573 -20.77 -31.23 -17.50
C THR A 573 -19.84 -30.88 -18.68
N VAL A 574 -20.22 -29.90 -19.50
CA VAL A 574 -19.40 -29.41 -20.62
C VAL A 574 -18.04 -28.89 -20.13
N HIS A 575 -17.98 -28.19 -19.01
CA HIS A 575 -16.74 -27.70 -18.44
C HIS A 575 -15.82 -28.81 -17.95
N LEU A 576 -16.38 -29.83 -17.28
CA LEU A 576 -15.65 -31.00 -16.82
C LEU A 576 -15.06 -31.77 -18.02
N LEU A 577 -15.86 -32.00 -19.06
CA LEU A 577 -15.42 -32.67 -20.28
C LEU A 577 -14.37 -31.88 -21.04
N ARG A 578 -14.52 -30.56 -21.21
CA ARG A 578 -13.47 -29.71 -21.80
C ARG A 578 -12.17 -29.75 -21.00
N ARG A 579 -12.24 -29.82 -19.68
CA ARG A 579 -11.06 -29.96 -18.81
C ARG A 579 -10.41 -31.34 -18.99
N LYS A 580 -11.21 -32.40 -19.04
CA LYS A 580 -10.75 -33.77 -19.31
C LYS A 580 -10.10 -33.87 -20.68
N LEU A 581 -10.75 -33.37 -21.73
CA LEU A 581 -10.25 -33.36 -23.10
C LEU A 581 -8.90 -32.65 -23.20
N ARG A 582 -8.76 -31.44 -22.63
CA ARG A 582 -7.47 -30.73 -22.59
C ARG A 582 -6.38 -31.50 -21.84
N SER A 583 -6.76 -32.26 -20.81
CA SER A 583 -5.81 -33.09 -20.08
C SER A 583 -5.34 -34.27 -20.92
N VAL A 584 -6.28 -34.96 -21.60
CA VAL A 584 -5.98 -36.09 -22.47
C VAL A 584 -5.17 -35.64 -23.68
N ASP A 585 -5.57 -34.57 -24.35
CA ASP A 585 -4.85 -33.98 -25.49
C ASP A 585 -3.43 -33.54 -25.11
N ALA A 586 -3.24 -32.94 -23.93
CA ALA A 586 -1.90 -32.60 -23.44
C ALA A 586 -1.03 -33.82 -23.14
N MET A 587 -1.62 -34.98 -22.87
CA MET A 587 -0.91 -36.25 -22.67
C MET A 587 -0.60 -36.95 -24.00
N THR A 588 -1.51 -36.89 -24.98
CA THR A 588 -1.34 -37.54 -26.30
C THR A 588 -0.51 -36.71 -27.27
N ASN A 589 -0.71 -35.39 -27.27
CA ASN A 589 -0.03 -34.42 -28.13
C ASN A 589 0.70 -33.40 -27.24
N PRO A 590 1.79 -33.81 -26.55
CA PRO A 590 2.59 -32.86 -25.80
C PRO A 590 3.09 -31.78 -26.77
N PRO A 591 2.81 -30.49 -26.51
CA PRO A 591 3.09 -29.44 -27.48
C PRO A 591 4.59 -29.43 -27.83
N PRO A 592 4.95 -29.48 -29.13
CA PRO A 592 6.33 -29.44 -29.54
C PRO A 592 6.90 -28.10 -29.07
N ASN A 593 7.98 -28.15 -28.29
CA ASN A 593 8.74 -26.96 -27.92
C ASN A 593 8.09 -25.99 -26.92
N ARG A 594 7.27 -26.48 -25.98
CA ARG A 594 7.26 -25.84 -24.66
C ARG A 594 8.46 -26.39 -23.91
N ASP A 595 9.54 -25.60 -23.81
CA ASP A 595 10.50 -25.73 -22.71
C ASP A 595 9.71 -26.11 -21.48
N ARG A 596 9.94 -27.34 -21.00
CA ARG A 596 9.10 -27.99 -20.00
C ARG A 596 8.82 -26.95 -18.92
N ARG A 597 7.54 -26.63 -18.66
CA ARG A 597 7.21 -26.09 -17.34
C ARG A 597 7.93 -27.05 -16.39
N PRO A 598 8.89 -26.60 -15.56
CA PRO A 598 9.41 -27.49 -14.54
C PRO A 598 8.18 -28.14 -13.89
N PRO A 599 8.09 -29.48 -13.84
CA PRO A 599 6.92 -30.15 -13.29
C PRO A 599 6.50 -29.41 -12.01
N LYS A 600 5.20 -29.23 -11.78
CA LYS A 600 4.75 -28.72 -10.47
C LYS A 600 5.42 -29.62 -9.42
N GLY A 601 6.40 -29.08 -8.70
CA GLY A 601 7.23 -29.86 -7.80
C GLY A 601 8.61 -30.29 -8.31
N THR A 602 9.25 -29.61 -9.29
CA THR A 602 10.71 -29.72 -9.41
C THR A 602 11.31 -29.39 -8.05
N PRO A 603 12.00 -30.33 -7.40
CA PRO A 603 12.52 -30.13 -6.05
C PRO A 603 13.39 -28.89 -6.07
N LEU A 604 13.10 -27.95 -5.16
CA LEU A 604 14.02 -26.86 -4.94
C LEU A 604 15.07 -27.41 -3.98
N PRO A 605 16.37 -27.31 -4.32
CA PRO A 605 17.40 -27.86 -3.46
C PRO A 605 17.27 -27.19 -2.09
N LEU A 606 16.99 -28.01 -1.07
CA LEU A 606 17.04 -27.60 0.32
C LEU A 606 18.45 -27.88 0.83
N ARG A 607 19.15 -26.85 1.27
CA ARG A 607 20.42 -27.01 1.98
C ARG A 607 20.15 -26.77 3.46
N PRO A 608 20.53 -27.67 4.37
CA PRO A 608 20.49 -27.36 5.79
C PRO A 608 21.28 -26.07 6.02
N CYS A 609 20.80 -25.20 6.90
CA CYS A 609 21.76 -24.32 7.56
C CYS A 609 22.71 -25.23 8.35
N GLU A 610 23.97 -24.84 8.49
CA GLU A 610 24.87 -25.50 9.43
C GLU A 610 24.20 -25.56 10.82
N ASP A 611 24.55 -26.53 11.67
CA ASP A 611 24.01 -26.65 13.03
C ASP A 611 24.46 -25.44 13.87
N VAL A 612 23.77 -24.30 13.67
CA VAL A 612 24.06 -23.06 14.37
C VAL A 612 23.17 -22.97 15.59
N SER A 613 23.79 -22.97 16.77
CA SER A 613 23.09 -22.74 18.03
C SER A 613 22.60 -21.29 18.11
N PRO A 614 21.35 -21.03 18.51
CA PRO A 614 20.86 -19.68 18.80
C PRO A 614 21.80 -18.88 19.71
N GLY A 615 21.86 -17.56 19.51
CA GLY A 615 22.57 -16.67 20.42
C GLY A 615 22.00 -16.69 21.84
N ALA A 616 22.83 -16.28 22.81
CA ALA A 616 22.55 -16.41 24.25
C ALA A 616 21.35 -15.58 24.77
N TYR A 617 20.85 -14.62 23.98
CA TYR A 617 19.81 -13.69 24.40
C TYR A 617 18.48 -13.96 23.68
N ALA A 618 17.37 -13.70 24.38
CA ALA A 618 16.06 -13.63 23.73
C ALA A 618 15.97 -12.33 22.92
N THR A 619 15.40 -12.36 21.71
CA THR A 619 15.26 -11.12 20.92
C THR A 619 14.38 -10.12 21.66
N ASP A 620 14.72 -8.84 21.53
CA ASP A 620 14.11 -7.79 22.34
C ASP A 620 13.72 -6.60 21.49
N GLY A 621 12.49 -6.14 21.69
CA GLY A 621 11.91 -5.06 20.92
C GLY A 621 12.49 -3.68 21.28
N PRO A 622 12.09 -2.65 20.52
CA PRO A 622 12.45 -1.28 20.85
C PRO A 622 11.73 -0.81 22.12
N PHE A 623 12.44 -0.08 22.98
CA PHE A 623 11.93 0.43 24.26
C PHE A 623 11.28 1.82 24.16
N LEU A 624 11.54 2.57 23.09
CA LEU A 624 10.92 3.88 22.93
C LEU A 624 9.39 3.71 22.78
N ALA A 625 8.64 4.46 23.59
CA ALA A 625 7.20 4.62 23.44
C ALA A 625 6.87 5.90 22.65
N PRO A 626 6.86 5.89 21.31
CA PRO A 626 6.77 7.13 20.53
C PRO A 626 5.42 7.85 20.68
N ALA A 627 4.36 7.14 21.06
CA ALA A 627 3.08 7.78 21.41
C ALA A 627 3.22 8.68 22.66
N VAL A 628 4.03 8.27 23.63
CA VAL A 628 4.30 9.07 24.83
C VAL A 628 5.10 10.31 24.46
N ALA A 629 6.13 10.19 23.61
CA ALA A 629 6.89 11.34 23.13
C ALA A 629 5.98 12.37 22.42
N ARG A 630 5.19 11.94 21.42
CA ARG A 630 4.25 12.85 20.72
C ARG A 630 3.24 13.50 21.68
N ARG A 631 2.68 12.72 22.60
CA ARG A 631 1.71 13.22 23.59
C ARG A 631 2.33 14.29 24.49
N ARG A 632 3.54 14.06 25.02
CA ARG A 632 4.27 15.03 25.85
C ARG A 632 4.41 16.37 25.13
N PHE A 633 4.83 16.36 23.87
CA PHE A 633 4.95 17.59 23.08
C PHE A 633 3.62 18.31 22.92
N ARG A 634 2.56 17.59 22.53
CA ARG A 634 1.24 18.21 22.35
C ARG A 634 0.62 18.73 23.64
N GLU A 635 0.81 18.02 24.74
CA GLU A 635 0.33 18.47 26.06
C GLU A 635 1.05 19.73 26.52
N ALA A 636 2.37 19.84 26.27
CA ALA A 636 3.13 21.04 26.60
C ALA A 636 2.76 22.21 25.67
N SER A 637 2.65 21.99 24.35
CA SER A 637 2.35 23.07 23.41
C SER A 637 0.93 23.62 23.55
N ARG A 638 -0.04 22.83 24.01
CA ARG A 638 -1.40 23.29 24.32
C ARG A 638 -1.49 24.16 25.57
N GLN A 639 -0.46 24.19 26.40
CA GLN A 639 -0.39 25.06 27.58
C GLN A 639 0.19 26.45 27.25
N LEU A 640 0.57 26.68 25.99
CA LEU A 640 1.09 27.97 25.54
C LEU A 640 -0.05 28.92 25.18
N GLN A 641 0.04 30.15 25.67
CA GLN A 641 -0.66 31.29 25.12
C GLN A 641 0.29 32.05 24.21
N VAL A 642 -0.03 32.11 22.92
CA VAL A 642 0.78 32.83 21.93
C VAL A 642 0.03 34.09 21.50
N ARG A 643 0.61 35.25 21.80
CA ARG A 643 0.17 36.56 21.32
C ARG A 643 1.15 37.01 20.25
N VAL A 644 0.59 37.40 19.11
CA VAL A 644 1.35 37.92 17.98
C VAL A 644 0.77 39.29 17.70
N ARG A 645 1.60 40.33 17.79
CA ARG A 645 1.25 41.67 17.33
C ARG A 645 1.99 41.88 16.02
N LEU A 646 1.21 42.18 14.98
CA LEU A 646 1.73 42.38 13.64
C LEU A 646 1.43 43.81 13.21
N HIS A 647 2.47 44.61 13.05
CA HIS A 647 2.39 45.92 12.41
C HIS A 647 2.81 45.78 10.94
N LEU A 648 1.87 46.00 10.03
CA LEU A 648 2.15 45.99 8.60
C LEU A 648 2.37 47.43 8.12
N PRO A 649 3.46 47.71 7.40
CA PRO A 649 3.64 49.01 6.78
C PRO A 649 2.53 49.25 5.77
N ALA A 650 2.17 50.52 5.57
CA ALA A 650 1.23 50.93 4.55
C ALA A 650 1.86 50.70 3.17
N VAL A 651 1.63 49.51 2.59
CA VAL A 651 2.04 49.25 1.21
C VAL A 651 0.99 49.85 0.27
N PRO A 652 1.31 50.91 -0.49
CA PRO A 652 0.37 51.48 -1.44
C PRO A 652 -0.06 50.40 -2.42
N LYS A 653 -1.37 50.21 -2.62
CA LYS A 653 -1.87 49.26 -3.61
C LYS A 653 -1.53 49.85 -4.99
N PRO A 654 -0.60 49.26 -5.75
CA PRO A 654 -0.30 49.79 -7.07
C PRO A 654 -1.58 49.68 -7.91
N ASN A 655 -2.01 50.80 -8.48
CA ASN A 655 -3.16 50.78 -9.37
C ASN A 655 -2.75 49.97 -10.62
N PRO A 656 -3.47 48.88 -10.95
CA PRO A 656 -3.08 47.96 -12.02
C PRO A 656 -2.88 48.64 -13.38
N LEU A 657 -3.53 49.77 -13.62
CA LEU A 657 -3.43 50.53 -14.87
C LEU A 657 -2.08 51.23 -15.03
N PHE A 658 -1.37 51.53 -13.92
CA PHE A 658 -0.10 52.26 -13.92
C PHE A 658 1.12 51.38 -13.71
N LEU A 659 0.98 50.05 -13.71
CA LEU A 659 2.12 49.15 -13.61
C LEU A 659 2.93 49.18 -14.92
N PRO A 660 4.26 49.44 -14.88
CA PRO A 660 5.04 49.78 -16.07
C PRO A 660 5.14 48.65 -17.10
N SER A 661 5.13 47.38 -16.69
CA SER A 661 5.26 46.25 -17.62
C SER A 661 3.99 45.41 -17.78
N ALA A 662 3.81 44.81 -18.95
CA ALA A 662 2.74 43.84 -19.19
C ALA A 662 2.83 42.62 -18.26
N SER A 663 4.02 42.24 -17.77
CA SER A 663 4.20 41.15 -16.81
C SER A 663 3.78 41.53 -15.38
N GLN A 664 3.90 42.80 -15.00
CA GLN A 664 3.36 43.32 -13.74
C GLN A 664 1.83 43.48 -13.83
N ARG A 665 1.30 43.91 -14.98
CA ARG A 665 -0.16 43.97 -15.26
C ARG A 665 -0.80 42.58 -15.33
N GLN A 666 -0.14 41.64 -16.01
CA GLN A 666 -0.63 40.28 -16.23
C GLN A 666 0.07 39.29 -15.30
N ARG A 667 -0.67 38.85 -14.26
CA ARG A 667 -0.19 37.92 -13.21
C ARG A 667 0.47 36.62 -13.73
N ARG A 668 0.26 36.27 -15.00
CA ARG A 668 0.74 35.06 -15.67
C ARG A 668 2.26 35.07 -15.91
N ARG A 669 2.89 36.25 -16.02
CA ARG A 669 4.31 36.39 -16.40
C ARG A 669 5.25 36.73 -15.24
N LEU A 670 4.80 36.58 -14.00
CA LEU A 670 5.69 36.79 -12.85
C LEU A 670 6.74 35.67 -12.79
N SER A 671 8.01 36.05 -12.61
CA SER A 671 9.10 35.14 -12.25
C SER A 671 8.78 34.41 -10.95
N TRP A 672 9.46 33.29 -10.68
CA TRP A 672 9.26 32.57 -9.41
C TRP A 672 9.50 33.46 -8.19
N GLN A 673 10.61 34.20 -8.20
CA GLN A 673 10.94 35.19 -7.17
C GLN A 673 9.82 36.21 -6.97
N ALA A 674 9.35 36.86 -8.04
CA ALA A 674 8.27 37.84 -7.96
C ALA A 674 6.94 37.25 -7.45
N ARG A 675 6.69 35.95 -7.65
CA ARG A 675 5.52 35.27 -7.06
C ARG A 675 5.69 35.03 -5.56
N THR A 676 6.89 34.65 -5.13
CA THR A 676 7.22 34.44 -3.72
C THR A 676 7.13 35.75 -2.94
N GLU A 677 7.73 36.83 -3.46
CA GLU A 677 7.73 38.18 -2.88
C GLU A 677 6.32 38.77 -2.77
N ARG A 678 5.45 38.53 -3.76
CA ARG A 678 4.09 39.08 -3.79
C ARG A 678 3.25 38.77 -2.54
N TYR A 679 3.44 37.60 -1.95
CA TYR A 679 2.73 37.18 -0.73
C TYR A 679 3.65 37.10 0.49
N ALA A 680 4.92 37.48 0.33
CA ALA A 680 5.83 37.66 1.44
C ALA A 680 5.28 38.73 2.38
N LEU A 681 5.70 38.63 3.64
CA LEU A 681 5.53 39.70 4.59
C LEU A 681 6.28 40.93 4.05
N PRO A 682 5.66 42.11 3.95
CA PRO A 682 6.33 43.30 3.43
C PRO A 682 7.57 43.68 4.24
N ASP A 683 8.61 44.16 3.58
CA ASP A 683 9.78 44.74 4.27
C ASP A 683 9.35 45.87 5.20
N GLY A 684 9.92 45.92 6.40
CA GLY A 684 9.53 46.86 7.45
C GLY A 684 8.25 46.48 8.21
N SER A 685 7.75 45.26 8.04
CA SER A 685 6.77 44.69 8.98
C SER A 685 7.44 44.42 10.32
N ASP A 686 6.77 44.81 11.40
CA ASP A 686 7.21 44.55 12.76
C ASP A 686 6.32 43.45 13.38
N LEU A 687 6.96 42.43 13.94
CA LEU A 687 6.34 41.21 14.43
C LEU A 687 6.79 40.97 15.88
N GLU A 688 5.94 41.33 16.84
CA GLU A 688 6.19 41.03 18.24
C GLU A 688 5.50 39.71 18.60
N VAL A 689 6.27 38.73 19.06
CA VAL A 689 5.77 37.43 19.51
C VAL A 689 5.97 37.28 21.01
N VAL A 690 4.86 37.18 21.73
CA VAL A 690 4.87 36.92 23.16
C VAL A 690 4.31 35.51 23.40
N ILE A 691 5.16 34.64 23.94
CA ILE A 691 4.81 33.29 24.35
C ILE A 691 4.73 33.26 25.87
N GLU A 692 3.55 32.96 26.40
CA GLU A 692 3.28 32.86 27.84
C GLU A 692 2.90 31.43 28.20
N ALA A 693 3.56 30.87 29.22
CA ALA A 693 3.19 29.62 29.87
C ALA A 693 3.86 29.52 31.24
N LYS A 694 3.56 28.46 32.00
CA LYS A 694 4.31 28.14 33.22
C LYS A 694 5.80 27.96 32.85
N ALA A 695 6.70 28.48 33.70
CA ALA A 695 8.15 28.42 33.47
C ALA A 695 8.66 26.98 33.19
N GLU A 696 8.07 25.98 33.84
CA GLU A 696 8.38 24.56 33.59
C GLU A 696 8.05 24.11 32.15
N VAL A 697 6.92 24.58 31.60
CA VAL A 697 6.51 24.28 30.22
C VAL A 697 7.46 24.96 29.23
N LEU A 698 7.80 26.23 29.46
CA LEU A 698 8.76 26.96 28.62
C LEU A 698 10.13 26.27 28.61
N ARG A 699 10.67 25.91 29.79
CA ARG A 699 11.93 25.15 29.90
C ARG A 699 11.87 23.82 29.15
N ARG A 700 10.78 23.05 29.30
CA ARG A 700 10.61 21.77 28.59
C ARG A 700 10.64 21.95 27.08
N LEU A 701 10.02 23.01 26.57
CA LEU A 701 10.00 23.31 25.14
C LEU A 701 11.28 23.98 24.62
N GLY A 702 12.25 24.25 25.49
CA GLY A 702 13.48 24.96 25.13
C GLY A 702 13.26 26.46 24.84
N LEU A 703 12.19 27.04 25.38
CA LEU A 703 11.85 28.46 25.22
C LEU A 703 12.38 29.29 26.40
N PRO A 704 12.72 30.58 26.18
CA PRO A 704 13.16 31.48 27.24
C PRO A 704 12.07 31.66 28.31
N VAL A 705 12.47 31.72 29.59
CA VAL A 705 11.56 31.84 30.75
C VAL A 705 11.19 33.30 31.05
N SER A 706 12.02 34.26 30.62
CA SER A 706 11.76 35.70 30.70
C SER A 706 11.22 36.21 29.36
N GLY A 707 10.01 36.78 29.38
CA GLY A 707 9.19 37.08 28.22
C GLY A 707 9.77 38.03 27.17
N SER A 708 9.17 37.94 25.98
CA SER A 708 9.53 38.56 24.69
C SER A 708 10.65 37.85 23.93
N ALA A 709 10.27 36.93 23.03
CA ALA A 709 11.13 36.55 21.92
C ALA A 709 10.89 37.59 20.80
N ALA A 710 11.83 38.51 20.59
CA ALA A 710 11.81 39.34 19.39
C ALA A 710 12.22 38.46 18.21
N ALA A 711 11.32 38.25 17.25
CA ALA A 711 11.49 37.38 16.09
C ALA A 711 11.66 38.18 14.80
#